data_AF-A0A7E4UQP4-F1
#
_entry.id   AF-A0A7E4UQP4-F1
#
_cell.length_a   1.000
_cell.length_b   1.000
_cell.length_c   1.000
_cell.angle_alpha   90.00
_cell.angle_beta   90.00
_cell.angle_gamma   90.00
#
_symmetry.space_group_name_H-M   'P 1'
#
loop_
_entity.id
_entity.type
_entity.pdbx_description
1 polymer ?
#
loop_
_entity_poly.entity_id
_entity_poly.type
_entity_poly.pdbx_seq_one_letter_code
_entity_poly.pdbx_strand_id
1 'polypeptide(L)'
;MSIQTATKCVYVEMLADSMTFKCVKAAKIAIDLTGILLIWFESRLKKKTSKMFHPNAAVIINFIRIVLMVNCMAYILINAYDLYRVLIPVTSPCDRLANIQIIIVLRLITVIANVTNVASFQMIAIERIICTMFVLKYENSSRPMFVLAMLLLLSSTYAGLACFAIFYHFGPMSSSILSGAKTSYNTKSYLITTISVVIGTIIVAVLFIVIRVWNARIARRFRAGTVNYYNQQFILSMKFQLKETVKIMDCFIPIAFGFGFLYVLSNGLIVVVNYLLKTPEAFVTYAWLSEAIFFQTLTAHVFAIVRMYKAGAFSKVSSTSAQYHDAAETTEAYYQRQNNWFALEGPKHSKNGSRSSSFLNKPPGSASTSALASTHPEDMALISVKWRRVLKTFGWVGAVSALVILGFTYSGHDEQELVSINDDIPPQPITSTSKPIEIESNPSRFLSKIDENLQKLDGFSTVNCEACFNNDTKAINTASKWVYPDLRNSSIWNDIENANYTQCEALKSAFVFPDKPFSVEEAEYPLAYGALVHKNIDQVTYMLSALYHPQNVYAFSVDGKASDEFKRRMNILGDCLPNVYIMHQSKVKWGGYEIVRAVFNNLKLLASLKHNWKYFQYLSGVDIPLKTNLEMVRIFKQLNNTFNGEIAQIQRSRINKKNPPPVPLFKSSLSATFPRAGANKLIASEKVRQLIEYLKLTFCPDESMWGTIFGNPKAIPIPGSFDGTKLLHARLAEINKKSNVSPYPPTLQPGEVFQPTQYYISRFQLWMYGGNRVCYGKSVSSSCVFGVGNLPQLITRAELVAHKMYLEIQPATFFCMLRRHWARAVDVEQQSTFRADAYSKLAQVEAAAGVPANKLRFYYSDHSF
;
A
#
# COMPACT_ATOMS: atom_id res chain seq x y z
N MET A 1 -6.31 -72.54 21.98
CA MET A 1 -6.21 -71.31 21.16
C MET A 1 -7.45 -71.25 20.26
N SER A 2 -8.25 -70.18 20.29
CA SER A 2 -9.46 -70.11 19.45
C SER A 2 -9.09 -70.08 17.96
N ILE A 3 -9.91 -70.65 17.07
CA ILE A 3 -9.68 -70.68 15.61
C ILE A 3 -9.33 -69.28 15.07
N GLN A 4 -10.02 -68.24 15.57
CA GLN A 4 -9.73 -66.85 15.23
C GLN A 4 -8.31 -66.38 15.60
N THR A 5 -7.73 -66.86 16.70
CA THR A 5 -6.39 -66.44 17.14
C THR A 5 -5.30 -67.10 16.28
N ALA A 6 -5.51 -68.34 15.85
CA ALA A 6 -4.59 -69.05 14.95
C ALA A 6 -4.54 -68.38 13.56
N THR A 7 -5.69 -68.02 13.00
CA THR A 7 -5.77 -67.29 11.72
C THR A 7 -5.06 -65.92 11.80
N LYS A 8 -5.15 -65.24 12.94
CA LYS A 8 -4.50 -63.94 13.17
C LYS A 8 -2.98 -64.04 13.17
N CYS A 9 -2.39 -65.09 13.74
CA CYS A 9 -0.94 -65.26 13.72
C CYS A 9 -0.40 -65.51 12.31
N VAL A 10 -1.13 -66.27 11.48
CA VAL A 10 -0.74 -66.56 10.08
C VAL A 10 -0.66 -65.27 9.25
N TYR A 11 -1.67 -64.40 9.37
CA TYR A 11 -1.67 -63.13 8.63
C TYR A 11 -0.52 -62.20 8.99
N VAL A 12 -0.06 -62.24 10.24
CA VAL A 12 1.06 -61.40 10.69
C VAL A 12 2.38 -61.87 10.14
N GLU A 13 2.56 -63.19 10.06
CA GLU A 13 3.75 -63.73 9.42
C GLU A 13 3.78 -63.37 7.94
N MET A 14 2.64 -63.47 7.24
CA MET A 14 2.53 -63.01 5.84
C MET A 14 2.88 -61.52 5.66
N LEU A 15 2.53 -60.66 6.62
CA LEU A 15 2.91 -59.25 6.61
C LEU A 15 4.39 -59.04 6.97
N ALA A 16 4.94 -59.86 7.86
CA ALA A 16 6.35 -59.83 8.24
C ALA A 16 7.26 -60.32 7.10
N ASP A 17 6.79 -61.21 6.24
CA ASP A 17 7.52 -61.67 5.06
C ASP A 17 7.40 -60.69 3.88
N SER A 18 6.38 -59.83 3.89
CA SER A 18 6.16 -58.84 2.84
C SER A 18 7.16 -57.67 2.91
N MET A 19 8.11 -57.65 1.98
CA MET A 19 9.02 -56.50 1.79
C MET A 19 8.24 -55.21 1.47
N THR A 20 7.18 -55.32 0.67
CA THR A 20 6.32 -54.19 0.29
C THR A 20 5.69 -53.54 1.52
N PHE A 21 5.20 -54.34 2.48
CA PHE A 21 4.61 -53.81 3.71
C PHE A 21 5.63 -53.05 4.57
N LYS A 22 6.86 -53.58 4.71
CA LYS A 22 7.97 -52.90 5.40
C LYS A 22 8.34 -51.57 4.73
N CYS A 23 8.44 -51.56 3.40
CA CYS A 23 8.71 -50.35 2.62
C CYS A 23 7.62 -49.28 2.79
N VAL A 24 6.33 -49.67 2.78
CA VAL A 24 5.22 -48.76 3.00
C VAL A 24 5.27 -48.13 4.41
N LYS A 25 5.58 -48.92 5.44
CA LYS A 25 5.73 -48.42 6.82
C LYS A 25 6.91 -47.46 6.96
N ALA A 26 8.06 -47.78 6.38
CA ALA A 26 9.23 -46.91 6.36
C ALA A 26 8.96 -45.60 5.60
N ALA A 27 8.29 -45.67 4.44
CA ALA A 27 7.91 -44.50 3.65
C ALA A 27 6.97 -43.56 4.42
N LYS A 28 6.00 -44.10 5.18
CA LYS A 28 5.12 -43.29 6.05
C LYS A 28 5.89 -42.52 7.10
N ILE A 29 6.81 -43.19 7.80
CA ILE A 29 7.67 -42.54 8.81
C ILE A 29 8.45 -41.40 8.16
N ALA A 30 9.04 -41.62 6.98
CA ALA A 30 9.79 -40.59 6.25
C ALA A 30 8.90 -39.40 5.82
N ILE A 31 7.67 -39.67 5.37
CA ILE A 31 6.69 -38.63 5.00
C ILE A 31 6.27 -37.83 6.23
N ASP A 32 5.95 -38.48 7.35
CA ASP A 32 5.57 -37.79 8.59
C ASP A 32 6.72 -36.93 9.15
N LEU A 33 7.97 -37.41 9.07
CA LEU A 33 9.17 -36.63 9.43
C LEU A 33 9.35 -35.42 8.52
N THR A 34 9.16 -35.59 7.21
CA THR A 34 9.19 -34.48 6.23
C THR A 34 8.10 -33.46 6.53
N GLY A 35 6.92 -33.91 6.93
CA GLY A 35 5.80 -33.05 7.33
C GLY A 35 6.15 -32.16 8.52
N ILE A 36 6.75 -32.73 9.56
CA ILE A 36 7.21 -31.97 10.73
C ILE A 36 8.25 -30.91 10.33
N LEU A 37 9.22 -31.27 9.48
CA LEU A 37 10.23 -30.34 8.98
C LEU A 37 9.63 -29.19 8.17
N LEU A 38 8.65 -29.47 7.30
CA LEU A 38 7.95 -28.45 6.51
C LEU A 38 7.14 -27.49 7.40
N ILE A 39 6.38 -28.02 8.38
CA ILE A 39 5.61 -27.18 9.32
C ILE A 39 6.55 -26.33 10.19
N TRP A 40 7.71 -26.89 10.58
CA TRP A 40 8.74 -26.18 11.32
C TRP A 40 9.40 -25.08 10.47
N PHE A 41 9.76 -25.37 9.22
CA PHE A 41 10.32 -24.39 8.28
C PHE A 41 9.33 -23.26 7.98
N GLU A 42 8.06 -23.59 7.77
CA GLU A 42 6.97 -22.60 7.63
C GLU A 42 6.91 -21.67 8.87
N SER A 43 7.11 -22.23 10.06
CA SER A 43 7.13 -21.49 11.32
C SER A 43 8.35 -20.60 11.47
N ARG A 44 9.45 -20.82 10.72
CA ARG A 44 10.67 -19.99 10.70
C ARG A 44 10.60 -18.84 9.70
N LEU A 45 9.79 -18.95 8.63
CA LEU A 45 9.50 -17.85 7.69
C LEU A 45 8.69 -16.67 8.32
N LYS A 46 8.41 -16.74 9.62
CA LYS A 46 7.55 -15.84 10.42
C LYS A 46 7.87 -14.34 10.39
N LYS A 47 9.05 -13.89 9.97
CA LYS A 47 9.39 -12.44 10.03
C LYS A 47 8.50 -11.54 9.14
N LYS A 48 7.77 -12.08 8.16
CA LYS A 48 6.86 -11.31 7.28
C LYS A 48 5.36 -11.63 7.44
N THR A 49 4.98 -12.81 7.94
CA THR A 49 3.59 -13.31 7.86
C THR A 49 2.77 -13.18 9.14
N SER A 50 3.40 -13.12 10.33
CA SER A 50 2.69 -12.92 11.62
C SER A 50 1.99 -11.56 11.72
N LYS A 51 2.38 -10.64 10.85
CA LYS A 51 1.87 -9.29 10.68
C LYS A 51 0.60 -9.19 9.81
N MET A 52 0.16 -10.30 9.20
CA MET A 52 -0.95 -10.31 8.23
C MET A 52 -2.30 -10.72 8.82
N PHE A 53 -2.31 -11.29 10.01
CA PHE A 53 -3.51 -11.86 10.63
C PHE A 53 -3.79 -11.18 11.97
N HIS A 54 -5.06 -11.02 12.32
CA HIS A 54 -5.45 -10.57 13.65
C HIS A 54 -4.81 -11.48 14.73
N PRO A 55 -4.36 -10.96 15.90
CA PRO A 55 -3.67 -11.75 16.92
C PRO A 55 -4.38 -13.06 17.29
N ASN A 56 -5.71 -13.03 17.43
CA ASN A 56 -6.51 -14.24 17.75
C ASN A 56 -6.48 -15.28 16.63
N ALA A 57 -6.57 -14.85 15.37
CA ALA A 57 -6.41 -15.74 14.21
C ALA A 57 -5.03 -16.38 14.20
N ALA A 58 -4.00 -15.58 14.51
CA ALA A 58 -2.62 -16.05 14.54
C ALA A 58 -2.42 -17.12 15.61
N VAL A 59 -3.06 -16.98 16.78
CA VAL A 59 -3.03 -18.00 17.84
C VAL A 59 -3.73 -19.29 17.39
N ILE A 60 -4.94 -19.22 16.83
CA ILE A 60 -5.65 -20.41 16.31
C ILE A 60 -4.83 -21.10 15.21
N ILE A 61 -4.25 -20.34 14.30
CA ILE A 61 -3.37 -20.86 13.24
C ILE A 61 -2.14 -21.57 13.81
N ASN A 62 -1.54 -21.03 14.88
CA ASN A 62 -0.41 -21.69 15.54
C ASN A 62 -0.85 -22.95 16.29
N PHE A 63 -2.05 -22.95 16.89
CA PHE A 63 -2.64 -24.13 17.49
C PHE A 63 -2.86 -25.24 16.46
N ILE A 64 -3.42 -24.92 15.29
CA ILE A 64 -3.57 -25.85 14.15
C ILE A 64 -2.22 -26.48 13.78
N ARG A 65 -1.14 -25.69 13.71
CA ARG A 65 0.21 -26.21 13.41
C ARG A 65 0.71 -27.18 14.46
N ILE A 66 0.51 -26.87 15.74
CA ILE A 66 0.90 -27.75 16.86
C ILE A 66 0.13 -29.06 16.77
N VAL A 67 -1.20 -29.01 16.55
CA VAL A 67 -2.04 -30.20 16.40
C VAL A 67 -1.61 -31.04 15.20
N LEU A 68 -1.24 -30.42 14.07
CA LEU A 68 -0.69 -31.14 12.91
C LEU A 68 0.65 -31.83 13.23
N MET A 69 1.54 -31.17 13.97
CA MET A 69 2.81 -31.78 14.41
C MET A 69 2.56 -32.97 15.35
N VAL A 70 1.62 -32.83 16.30
CA VAL A 70 1.22 -33.91 17.21
C VAL A 70 0.62 -35.07 16.41
N ASN A 71 -0.16 -34.79 15.37
CA ASN A 71 -0.71 -35.82 14.49
C ASN A 71 0.41 -36.58 13.75
N CYS A 72 1.37 -35.88 13.14
CA CYS A 72 2.53 -36.51 12.51
C CYS A 72 3.34 -37.36 13.50
N MET A 73 3.57 -36.86 14.72
CA MET A 73 4.27 -37.63 15.76
C MET A 73 3.51 -38.90 16.16
N ALA A 74 2.18 -38.82 16.30
CA ALA A 74 1.35 -39.97 16.60
C ALA A 74 1.45 -41.06 15.50
N TYR A 75 1.46 -40.65 14.23
CA TYR A 75 1.62 -41.56 13.10
C TYR A 75 3.04 -42.13 12.96
N ILE A 76 4.07 -41.37 13.33
CA ILE A 76 5.45 -41.90 13.43
C ILE A 76 5.49 -43.01 14.49
N LEU A 77 4.94 -42.76 15.68
CA LEU A 77 4.98 -43.73 16.79
C LEU A 77 4.27 -45.03 16.44
N ILE A 78 3.07 -44.97 15.85
CA ILE A 78 2.32 -46.19 15.49
C ILE A 78 3.00 -46.96 14.35
N ASN A 79 3.51 -46.28 13.32
CA ASN A 79 4.18 -46.94 12.19
C ASN A 79 5.57 -47.47 12.57
N ALA A 80 6.31 -46.78 13.45
CA ALA A 80 7.58 -47.25 13.96
C ALA A 80 7.40 -48.46 14.87
N TYR A 81 6.37 -48.47 15.71
CA TYR A 81 6.02 -49.63 16.54
C TYR A 81 5.63 -50.83 15.67
N ASP A 82 4.80 -50.61 14.65
CA ASP A 82 4.43 -51.65 13.69
C ASP A 82 5.65 -52.22 12.94
N LEU A 83 6.53 -51.33 12.44
CA LEU A 83 7.75 -51.71 11.73
C LEU A 83 8.70 -52.50 12.63
N TYR A 84 8.88 -52.08 13.89
CA TYR A 84 9.67 -52.80 14.88
C TYR A 84 9.15 -54.24 15.08
N ARG A 85 7.83 -54.42 15.21
CA ARG A 85 7.22 -55.74 15.46
C ARG A 85 7.36 -56.73 14.29
N VAL A 86 7.40 -56.25 13.05
CA VAL A 86 7.65 -57.10 11.87
C VAL A 86 9.13 -57.34 11.58
N LEU A 87 10.03 -56.59 12.22
CA LEU A 87 11.48 -56.74 12.06
C LEU A 87 12.13 -57.61 13.13
N ILE A 88 11.54 -57.73 14.33
CA ILE A 88 12.11 -58.59 15.38
C ILE A 88 12.02 -60.07 15.00
N PRO A 89 13.07 -60.87 15.24
CA PRO A 89 12.99 -62.32 15.14
C PRO A 89 12.15 -62.86 16.30
N VAL A 90 11.25 -63.81 16.00
CA VAL A 90 10.36 -64.43 17.00
C VAL A 90 10.36 -65.95 16.84
N THR A 91 10.09 -66.65 17.94
CA THR A 91 10.00 -68.12 17.98
C THR A 91 8.64 -68.65 17.53
N SER A 92 7.56 -67.89 17.76
CA SER A 92 6.22 -68.17 17.25
C SER A 92 5.68 -66.97 16.48
N PRO A 93 4.99 -67.15 15.34
CA PRO A 93 4.31 -66.06 14.63
C PRO A 93 3.35 -65.25 15.51
N CYS A 94 2.82 -65.88 16.55
CA CYS A 94 1.95 -65.24 17.52
C CYS A 94 2.66 -64.23 18.43
N ASP A 95 3.97 -64.33 18.61
CA ASP A 95 4.74 -63.41 19.45
C ASP A 95 4.84 -62.00 18.82
N ARG A 96 4.52 -61.87 17.52
CA ARG A 96 4.37 -60.59 16.82
C ARG A 96 3.04 -59.87 17.13
N LEU A 97 2.09 -60.51 17.83
CA LEU A 97 0.83 -59.90 18.28
C LEU A 97 1.06 -58.78 19.31
N ALA A 98 0.62 -57.56 19.00
CA ALA A 98 0.71 -56.45 19.93
C ALA A 98 -0.24 -56.61 21.13
N ASN A 99 0.23 -56.19 22.32
CA ASN A 99 -0.58 -56.16 23.53
C ASN A 99 -1.74 -55.17 23.36
N ILE A 100 -2.95 -55.59 23.72
CA ILE A 100 -4.18 -54.82 23.56
C ILE A 100 -4.11 -53.44 24.25
N GLN A 101 -3.46 -53.33 25.41
CA GLN A 101 -3.31 -52.08 26.15
C GLN A 101 -2.46 -51.07 25.38
N ILE A 102 -1.33 -51.52 24.81
CA ILE A 102 -0.44 -50.68 24.01
C ILE A 102 -1.16 -50.21 22.73
N ILE A 103 -1.94 -51.08 22.10
CA ILE A 103 -2.74 -50.73 20.92
C ILE A 103 -3.77 -49.65 21.26
N ILE A 104 -4.48 -49.79 22.38
CA ILE A 104 -5.47 -48.81 22.83
C ILE A 104 -4.81 -47.45 23.04
N VAL A 105 -3.65 -47.41 23.70
CA VAL A 105 -2.91 -46.16 23.96
C VAL A 105 -2.45 -45.50 22.66
N LEU A 106 -1.79 -46.24 21.76
CA LEU A 106 -1.30 -45.68 20.49
C LEU A 106 -2.44 -45.18 19.60
N ARG A 107 -3.57 -45.91 19.55
CA ARG A 107 -4.74 -45.50 18.77
C ARG A 107 -5.45 -44.31 19.38
N LEU A 108 -5.58 -44.25 20.71
CA LEU A 108 -6.20 -43.12 21.40
C LEU A 108 -5.51 -41.80 21.04
N ILE A 109 -4.17 -41.79 20.99
CA ILE A 109 -3.40 -40.61 20.58
C ILE A 109 -3.74 -40.18 19.15
N THR A 110 -3.77 -41.13 18.20
CA THR A 110 -4.12 -40.82 16.79
C THR A 110 -5.56 -40.35 16.62
N VAL A 111 -6.52 -40.91 17.36
CA VAL A 111 -7.93 -40.51 17.31
C VAL A 111 -8.10 -39.10 17.87
N ILE A 112 -7.50 -38.81 19.03
CA ILE A 112 -7.53 -37.48 19.64
C ILE A 112 -6.90 -36.45 18.69
N ALA A 113 -5.72 -36.75 18.12
CA ALA A 113 -5.04 -35.84 17.20
C ALA A 113 -5.88 -35.54 15.95
N ASN A 114 -6.50 -36.56 15.36
CA ASN A 114 -7.37 -36.40 14.19
C ASN A 114 -8.65 -35.61 14.49
N VAL A 115 -9.35 -35.91 15.59
CA VAL A 115 -10.58 -35.18 15.96
C VAL A 115 -10.26 -33.73 16.29
N THR A 116 -9.16 -33.48 17.00
CA THR A 116 -8.69 -32.12 17.32
C THR A 116 -8.33 -31.35 16.04
N ASN A 117 -7.73 -32.02 15.06
CA ASN A 117 -7.40 -31.42 13.77
C ASN A 117 -8.68 -30.98 13.02
N VAL A 118 -9.71 -31.83 12.96
CA VAL A 118 -11.00 -31.49 12.33
C VAL A 118 -11.71 -30.34 13.07
N ALA A 119 -11.77 -30.41 14.41
CA ALA A 119 -12.40 -29.36 15.21
C ALA A 119 -11.70 -28.00 15.05
N SER A 120 -10.39 -27.99 14.80
CA SER A 120 -9.62 -26.77 14.61
C SER A 120 -10.03 -25.93 13.38
N PHE A 121 -10.53 -26.58 12.33
CA PHE A 121 -11.08 -25.91 11.15
C PHE A 121 -12.44 -25.25 11.42
N GLN A 122 -13.24 -25.84 12.31
CA GLN A 122 -14.51 -25.26 12.73
C GLN A 122 -14.27 -24.06 13.64
N MET A 123 -13.24 -24.10 14.50
CA MET A 123 -12.87 -22.99 15.37
C MET A 123 -12.52 -21.71 14.59
N ILE A 124 -11.75 -21.81 13.50
CA ILE A 124 -11.43 -20.63 12.69
C ILE A 124 -12.66 -20.08 11.97
N ALA A 125 -13.60 -20.91 11.53
CA ALA A 125 -14.88 -20.43 10.98
C ALA A 125 -15.71 -19.68 12.03
N ILE A 126 -15.85 -20.25 13.22
CA ILE A 126 -16.63 -19.67 14.32
C ILE A 126 -16.02 -18.33 14.74
N GLU A 127 -14.70 -18.26 14.90
CA GLU A 127 -14.02 -17.02 15.26
C GLU A 127 -14.20 -15.94 14.17
N ARG A 128 -14.14 -16.30 12.87
CA ARG A 128 -14.44 -15.37 11.78
C ARG A 128 -15.89 -14.89 11.77
N ILE A 129 -16.85 -15.76 12.13
CA ILE A 129 -18.26 -15.39 12.27
C ILE A 129 -18.43 -14.39 13.42
N ILE A 130 -17.87 -14.67 14.60
CA ILE A 130 -17.93 -13.79 15.78
C ILE A 130 -17.32 -12.42 15.47
N CYS A 131 -16.16 -12.40 14.83
CA CYS A 131 -15.50 -11.18 14.38
C CYS A 131 -16.39 -10.34 13.45
N THR A 132 -17.10 -11.00 12.53
CA THR A 132 -17.98 -10.33 11.56
C THR A 132 -19.26 -9.80 12.20
N MET A 133 -19.86 -10.57 13.13
CA MET A 133 -21.12 -10.21 13.80
C MET A 133 -20.95 -9.14 14.88
N PHE A 134 -19.81 -9.11 15.57
CA PHE A 134 -19.61 -8.29 16.77
C PHE A 134 -18.37 -7.39 16.70
N VAL A 135 -18.05 -6.85 15.52
CA VAL A 135 -16.81 -6.08 15.26
C VAL A 135 -16.46 -5.03 16.33
N LEU A 136 -17.43 -4.23 16.78
CA LEU A 136 -17.21 -3.16 17.76
C LEU A 136 -16.83 -3.69 19.15
N LYS A 137 -17.49 -4.78 19.58
CA LYS A 137 -17.24 -5.42 20.87
C LYS A 137 -16.02 -6.33 20.83
N TYR A 138 -15.71 -6.88 19.65
CA TYR A 138 -14.57 -7.76 19.41
C TYR A 138 -13.23 -7.01 19.48
N GLU A 139 -13.17 -5.78 18.94
CA GLU A 139 -11.97 -4.92 18.96
C GLU A 139 -11.70 -4.26 20.32
N ASN A 140 -12.75 -3.85 21.05
CA ASN A 140 -12.60 -3.12 22.32
C ASN A 140 -12.53 -4.03 23.56
N SER A 141 -12.66 -5.34 23.41
CA SER A 141 -12.70 -6.25 24.56
C SER A 141 -11.36 -6.95 24.77
N SER A 142 -10.87 -6.96 26.01
CA SER A 142 -9.77 -7.83 26.49
C SER A 142 -10.20 -9.30 26.67
N ARG A 143 -11.42 -9.67 26.25
CA ARG A 143 -12.00 -11.03 26.31
C ARG A 143 -11.70 -12.01 25.16
N PRO A 144 -10.91 -11.75 24.09
CA PRO A 144 -10.73 -12.75 23.03
C PRO A 144 -9.99 -14.01 23.50
N MET A 145 -9.20 -13.93 24.57
CA MET A 145 -8.61 -15.11 25.23
C MET A 145 -9.68 -16.03 25.84
N PHE A 146 -10.80 -15.49 26.32
CA PHE A 146 -11.90 -16.27 26.88
C PHE A 146 -12.69 -17.02 25.80
N VAL A 147 -12.97 -16.35 24.67
CA VAL A 147 -13.62 -16.99 23.50
C VAL A 147 -12.74 -18.10 22.93
N LEU A 148 -11.43 -17.83 22.83
CA LEU A 148 -10.46 -18.84 22.41
C LEU A 148 -10.40 -20.02 23.39
N ALA A 149 -10.36 -19.77 24.70
CA ALA A 149 -10.38 -20.80 25.72
C ALA A 149 -11.67 -21.65 25.66
N MET A 150 -12.83 -21.01 25.46
CA MET A 150 -14.11 -21.70 25.32
C MET A 150 -14.17 -22.57 24.06
N LEU A 151 -13.65 -22.08 22.93
CA LEU A 151 -13.57 -22.85 21.68
C LEU A 151 -12.62 -24.04 21.81
N LEU A 152 -11.48 -23.85 22.49
CA LEU A 152 -10.54 -24.93 22.79
C LEU A 152 -11.18 -25.98 23.72
N LEU A 153 -11.86 -25.54 24.79
CA LEU A 153 -12.60 -26.42 25.70
C LEU A 153 -13.71 -27.21 24.97
N LEU A 154 -14.47 -26.55 24.09
CA LEU A 154 -15.52 -27.20 23.29
C LEU A 154 -14.94 -28.22 22.29
N SER A 155 -13.77 -27.93 21.71
CA SER A 155 -13.08 -28.87 20.83
C SER A 155 -12.58 -30.12 21.59
N SER A 156 -12.08 -29.93 22.82
CA SER A 156 -11.61 -31.01 23.68
C SER A 156 -12.76 -31.88 24.20
N THR A 157 -13.92 -31.29 24.54
CA THR A 157 -15.11 -32.05 24.95
C THR A 157 -15.73 -32.81 23.78
N TYR A 158 -15.80 -32.22 22.58
CA TYR A 158 -16.21 -32.92 21.37
C TYR A 158 -15.28 -34.09 21.03
N ALA A 159 -13.96 -33.89 21.14
CA ALA A 159 -12.98 -34.97 20.95
C ALA A 159 -13.14 -36.08 21.99
N GLY A 160 -13.37 -35.73 23.26
CA GLY A 160 -13.63 -36.68 24.34
C GLY A 160 -14.91 -37.51 24.11
N LEU A 161 -16.01 -36.86 23.72
CA LEU A 161 -17.30 -37.52 23.43
C LEU A 161 -17.24 -38.40 22.18
N ALA A 162 -16.55 -37.95 21.12
CA ALA A 162 -16.33 -38.75 19.92
C ALA A 162 -15.46 -39.98 20.22
N CYS A 163 -14.40 -39.83 21.02
CA CYS A 163 -13.61 -40.96 21.50
C CYS A 163 -14.49 -41.91 22.32
N PHE A 164 -15.24 -41.41 23.29
CA PHE A 164 -16.14 -42.22 24.12
C PHE A 164 -17.15 -43.01 23.28
N ALA A 165 -17.83 -42.38 22.31
CA ALA A 165 -18.78 -43.06 21.43
C ALA A 165 -18.11 -44.13 20.54
N ILE A 166 -16.90 -43.87 20.04
CA ILE A 166 -16.11 -44.83 19.26
C ILE A 166 -15.65 -46.02 20.13
N PHE A 167 -15.26 -45.79 21.39
CA PHE A 167 -14.86 -46.87 22.29
C PHE A 167 -16.06 -47.64 22.87
N TYR A 168 -17.20 -46.98 23.07
CA TYR A 168 -18.40 -47.55 23.68
C TYR A 168 -19.23 -48.41 22.70
N HIS A 169 -19.34 -48.00 21.43
CA HIS A 169 -20.18 -48.71 20.46
C HIS A 169 -19.44 -49.83 19.69
N PHE A 170 -18.10 -49.82 19.67
CA PHE A 170 -17.31 -50.78 18.90
C PHE A 170 -16.68 -51.91 19.72
N GLY A 171 -16.98 -51.99 21.03
CA GLY A 171 -16.33 -52.91 21.96
C GLY A 171 -14.80 -52.70 22.04
N PRO A 172 -14.07 -53.45 22.88
CA PRO A 172 -12.61 -53.49 22.78
C PRO A 172 -12.28 -54.00 21.38
N MET A 173 -11.91 -53.09 20.47
CA MET A 173 -11.63 -53.35 19.05
C MET A 173 -10.98 -54.71 18.89
N SER A 174 -11.75 -55.67 18.39
CA SER A 174 -11.43 -57.08 18.44
C SER A 174 -10.17 -57.38 17.63
N SER A 175 -9.05 -57.47 18.37
CA SER A 175 -7.83 -58.24 18.09
C SER A 175 -7.48 -58.49 16.62
N SER A 176 -6.55 -57.75 16.02
CA SER A 176 -5.36 -58.30 15.34
C SER A 176 -4.55 -57.26 14.58
N ILE A 177 -3.35 -57.06 15.12
CA ILE A 177 -2.03 -56.89 14.51
C ILE A 177 -1.87 -55.95 13.31
N LEU A 178 -1.09 -54.90 13.56
CA LEU A 178 -0.52 -53.93 12.62
C LEU A 178 -1.55 -52.96 12.01
N SER A 179 -1.89 -51.95 12.82
CA SER A 179 -2.67 -50.71 12.60
C SER A 179 -3.93 -50.64 11.71
N GLY A 180 -4.24 -51.59 10.82
CA GLY A 180 -5.32 -51.43 9.83
C GLY A 180 -6.19 -52.66 9.58
N ALA A 181 -5.78 -53.85 10.01
CA ALA A 181 -6.51 -55.09 9.69
C ALA A 181 -7.74 -55.31 10.60
N LYS A 182 -8.90 -54.77 10.22
CA LYS A 182 -10.19 -55.20 10.79
C LYS A 182 -10.52 -56.62 10.31
N THR A 183 -10.16 -57.64 11.07
CA THR A 183 -10.78 -58.98 10.95
C THR A 183 -12.16 -59.00 11.62
N SER A 184 -13.11 -58.27 11.03
CA SER A 184 -14.55 -58.50 11.10
C SER A 184 -15.19 -57.53 10.13
N TYR A 185 -15.58 -58.06 8.97
CA TYR A 185 -16.27 -57.32 7.93
C TYR A 185 -17.62 -56.85 8.43
N ASN A 186 -17.69 -55.61 8.88
CA ASN A 186 -18.93 -54.86 8.82
C ASN A 186 -18.76 -53.77 7.76
N THR A 187 -18.82 -54.16 6.49
CA THR A 187 -18.77 -53.26 5.32
C THR A 187 -19.76 -52.11 5.48
N LYS A 188 -20.91 -52.37 6.14
CA LYS A 188 -21.89 -51.34 6.51
C LYS A 188 -21.30 -50.27 7.44
N SER A 189 -20.54 -50.66 8.46
CA SER A 189 -19.91 -49.71 9.39
C SER A 189 -18.82 -48.86 8.72
N TYR A 190 -18.03 -49.45 7.83
CA TYR A 190 -17.02 -48.70 7.06
C TYR A 190 -17.68 -47.72 6.08
N LEU A 191 -18.73 -48.17 5.39
CA LEU A 191 -19.54 -47.34 4.51
C LEU A 191 -20.20 -46.19 5.28
N ILE A 192 -20.82 -46.47 6.42
CA ILE A 192 -21.42 -45.44 7.30
C ILE A 192 -20.36 -44.43 7.74
N THR A 193 -19.21 -44.88 8.23
CA THR A 193 -18.13 -43.98 8.67
C THR A 193 -17.61 -43.11 7.52
N THR A 194 -17.44 -43.70 6.34
CA THR A 194 -17.01 -42.98 5.14
C THR A 194 -18.03 -41.94 4.72
N ILE A 195 -19.31 -42.31 4.66
CA ILE A 195 -20.42 -41.39 4.35
C ILE A 195 -20.49 -40.25 5.38
N SER A 196 -20.35 -40.54 6.69
CA SER A 196 -20.36 -39.53 7.74
C SER A 196 -19.22 -38.51 7.60
N VAL A 197 -18.00 -38.95 7.28
CA VAL A 197 -16.85 -38.05 7.04
C VAL A 197 -17.10 -37.19 5.81
N VAL A 198 -17.63 -37.77 4.73
CA VAL A 198 -17.97 -37.04 3.49
C VAL A 198 -19.01 -35.96 3.76
N ILE A 199 -20.11 -36.32 4.43
CA ILE A 199 -21.15 -35.37 4.82
C ILE A 199 -20.56 -34.25 5.70
N GLY A 200 -19.73 -34.59 6.68
CA GLY A 200 -19.04 -33.62 7.54
C GLY A 200 -18.15 -32.65 6.75
N THR A 201 -17.36 -33.15 5.80
CA THR A 201 -16.51 -32.29 4.95
C THR A 201 -17.31 -31.38 4.03
N ILE A 202 -18.43 -31.86 3.50
CA ILE A 202 -19.36 -31.05 2.68
C ILE A 202 -19.99 -29.95 3.53
N ILE A 203 -20.46 -30.25 4.74
CA ILE A 203 -21.05 -29.26 5.65
C ILE A 203 -20.04 -28.15 5.97
N VAL A 204 -18.80 -28.50 6.31
CA VAL A 204 -17.74 -27.53 6.60
C VAL A 204 -17.40 -26.68 5.37
N ALA A 205 -17.33 -27.30 4.19
CA ALA A 205 -17.05 -26.58 2.95
C ALA A 205 -18.18 -25.60 2.57
N VAL A 206 -19.44 -26.02 2.73
CA VAL A 206 -20.63 -25.17 2.54
C VAL A 206 -20.61 -24.02 3.53
N LEU A 207 -20.30 -24.27 4.80
CA LEU A 207 -20.17 -23.23 5.82
C LEU A 207 -19.11 -22.18 5.43
N PHE A 208 -17.93 -22.60 4.97
CA PHE A 208 -16.90 -21.68 4.50
C PHE A 208 -17.35 -20.87 3.28
N ILE A 209 -18.07 -21.48 2.33
CA ILE A 209 -18.65 -20.77 1.17
C ILE A 209 -19.65 -19.71 1.65
N VAL A 210 -20.55 -20.06 2.56
CA VAL A 210 -21.55 -19.14 3.11
C VAL A 210 -20.87 -17.94 3.78
N ILE A 211 -19.88 -18.19 4.66
CA ILE A 211 -19.12 -17.14 5.33
C ILE A 211 -18.42 -16.24 4.31
N ARG A 212 -17.78 -16.83 3.29
CA ARG A 212 -17.08 -16.12 2.22
C ARG A 212 -18.02 -15.22 1.42
N VAL A 213 -19.16 -15.75 0.99
CA VAL A 213 -20.17 -15.01 0.20
C VAL A 213 -20.78 -13.89 1.05
N TRP A 214 -21.10 -14.17 2.31
CA TRP A 214 -21.64 -13.19 3.24
C TRP A 214 -20.68 -12.02 3.47
N ASN A 215 -19.42 -12.31 3.79
CA ASN A 215 -18.37 -11.29 3.96
C ASN A 215 -18.08 -10.52 2.67
N ALA A 216 -18.07 -11.17 1.50
CA ALA A 216 -17.90 -10.51 0.21
C ALA A 216 -19.09 -9.60 -0.17
N ARG A 217 -20.32 -9.96 0.23
CA ARG A 217 -21.51 -9.09 0.08
C ARG A 217 -21.40 -7.87 0.98
N ILE A 218 -21.03 -8.04 2.24
CA ILE A 218 -20.81 -6.93 3.18
C ILE A 218 -19.70 -6.00 2.63
N ALA A 219 -18.56 -6.54 2.19
CA ALA A 219 -17.47 -5.76 1.58
C ALA A 219 -17.87 -5.03 0.29
N ARG A 220 -18.86 -5.53 -0.47
CA ARG A 220 -19.43 -4.82 -1.63
C ARG A 220 -20.35 -3.68 -1.20
N ARG A 221 -21.23 -3.89 -0.21
CA ARG A 221 -22.06 -2.83 0.38
C ARG A 221 -21.22 -1.69 0.97
N PHE A 222 -20.11 -2.03 1.65
CA PHE A 222 -19.11 -1.06 2.10
C PHE A 222 -18.46 -0.26 0.97
N ARG A 223 -18.17 -0.88 -0.18
CA ARG A 223 -17.60 -0.19 -1.36
C ARG A 223 -18.63 0.71 -2.05
N ALA A 224 -19.90 0.31 -2.00
CA ALA A 224 -21.02 1.08 -2.54
C ALA A 224 -21.53 2.19 -1.58
N GLY A 225 -20.91 2.36 -0.40
CA GLY A 225 -21.28 3.42 0.56
C GLY A 225 -22.63 3.22 1.24
N THR A 226 -23.23 2.03 1.18
CA THR A 226 -24.59 1.73 1.67
C THR A 226 -24.66 1.38 3.16
N VAL A 227 -23.54 1.47 3.89
CA VAL A 227 -23.47 1.10 5.32
C VAL A 227 -22.89 2.26 6.13
N ASN A 228 -23.71 2.86 6.98
CA ASN A 228 -23.34 4.00 7.83
C ASN A 228 -22.61 3.53 9.10
N TYR A 229 -21.34 3.91 9.24
CA TYR A 229 -20.59 3.78 10.49
C TYR A 229 -19.95 5.12 10.83
N TYR A 230 -20.15 5.59 12.07
CA TYR A 230 -19.84 6.94 12.51
C TYR A 230 -18.35 7.22 12.79
N ASN A 231 -17.45 6.22 12.70
CA ASN A 231 -16.06 6.38 13.15
C ASN A 231 -15.03 5.75 12.17
N GLN A 232 -14.08 6.55 11.67
CA GLN A 232 -13.13 6.19 10.62
C GLN A 232 -12.12 5.09 11.01
N GLN A 233 -11.76 5.00 12.29
CA GLN A 233 -10.83 3.98 12.79
C GLN A 233 -11.43 2.57 12.66
N PHE A 234 -12.74 2.44 12.92
CA PHE A 234 -13.48 1.17 12.81
C PHE A 234 -13.77 0.79 11.36
N ILE A 235 -13.93 1.77 10.45
CA ILE A 235 -14.10 1.51 9.02
C ILE A 235 -12.85 0.85 8.44
N LEU A 236 -11.66 1.28 8.86
CA LEU A 236 -10.41 0.72 8.37
C LEU A 236 -10.15 -0.69 8.93
N SER A 237 -10.36 -0.89 10.24
CA SER A 237 -10.25 -2.21 10.86
C SER A 237 -11.24 -3.20 10.24
N MET A 238 -12.51 -2.82 10.10
CA MET A 238 -13.54 -3.70 9.52
C MET A 238 -13.27 -4.03 8.05
N LYS A 239 -12.78 -3.06 7.25
CA LYS A 239 -12.32 -3.34 5.87
C LYS A 239 -11.17 -4.35 5.84
N PHE A 240 -10.25 -4.25 6.79
CA PHE A 240 -9.14 -5.18 6.93
C PHE A 240 -9.64 -6.57 7.32
N GLN A 241 -10.46 -6.68 8.35
CA GLN A 241 -11.05 -7.94 8.83
C GLN A 241 -11.87 -8.65 7.73
N LEU A 242 -12.74 -7.94 7.00
CA LEU A 242 -13.52 -8.51 5.88
C LEU A 242 -12.60 -9.06 4.77
N LYS A 243 -11.52 -8.34 4.45
CA LYS A 243 -10.54 -8.76 3.44
C LYS A 243 -9.73 -9.97 3.91
N GLU A 244 -9.37 -10.01 5.19
CA GLU A 244 -8.69 -11.13 5.83
C GLU A 244 -9.59 -12.38 5.82
N THR A 245 -10.84 -12.26 6.26
CA THR A 245 -11.82 -13.36 6.30
C THR A 245 -12.08 -13.96 4.92
N VAL A 246 -12.34 -13.14 3.90
CA VAL A 246 -12.54 -13.65 2.52
C VAL A 246 -11.31 -14.41 2.00
N LYS A 247 -10.11 -13.90 2.27
CA LYS A 247 -8.86 -14.55 1.86
C LYS A 247 -8.59 -15.86 2.59
N ILE A 248 -8.88 -15.91 3.90
CA ILE A 248 -8.80 -17.15 4.67
C ILE A 248 -9.76 -18.18 4.05
N MET A 249 -11.02 -17.82 3.80
CA MET A 249 -11.98 -18.75 3.21
C MET A 249 -11.58 -19.21 1.79
N ASP A 250 -11.11 -18.30 0.93
CA ASP A 250 -10.59 -18.64 -0.42
C ASP A 250 -9.35 -19.57 -0.37
N CYS A 251 -8.66 -19.63 0.77
CA CYS A 251 -7.57 -20.59 1.00
C CYS A 251 -8.09 -21.94 1.51
N PHE A 252 -9.06 -21.94 2.41
CA PHE A 252 -9.54 -23.14 3.10
C PHE A 252 -10.59 -23.92 2.30
N ILE A 253 -11.41 -23.27 1.47
CA ILE A 253 -12.45 -23.93 0.65
C ILE A 253 -11.85 -25.00 -0.29
N PRO A 254 -10.83 -24.71 -1.12
CA PRO A 254 -10.24 -25.74 -1.99
C PRO A 254 -9.61 -26.90 -1.22
N ILE A 255 -9.12 -26.62 -0.01
CA ILE A 255 -8.50 -27.62 0.87
C ILE A 255 -9.56 -28.55 1.44
N ALA A 256 -10.69 -28.01 1.93
CA ALA A 256 -11.81 -28.81 2.44
C ALA A 256 -12.39 -29.75 1.36
N PHE A 257 -12.57 -29.25 0.14
CA PHE A 257 -13.01 -30.08 -1.00
C PHE A 257 -11.97 -31.08 -1.46
N GLY A 258 -10.70 -30.66 -1.57
CA GLY A 258 -9.61 -31.55 -1.97
C GLY A 258 -9.40 -32.70 -0.98
N PHE A 259 -9.49 -32.41 0.31
CA PHE A 259 -9.44 -33.41 1.37
C PHE A 259 -10.59 -34.41 1.27
N GLY A 260 -11.83 -33.92 1.17
CA GLY A 260 -13.01 -34.77 1.03
C GLY A 260 -12.93 -35.66 -0.22
N PHE A 261 -12.51 -35.09 -1.35
CA PHE A 261 -12.36 -35.82 -2.61
C PHE A 261 -11.29 -36.93 -2.53
N LEU A 262 -10.10 -36.60 -2.02
CA LEU A 262 -9.04 -37.59 -1.85
C LEU A 262 -9.45 -38.69 -0.88
N TYR A 263 -10.13 -38.34 0.22
CA TYR A 263 -10.66 -39.30 1.19
C TYR A 263 -11.72 -40.23 0.56
N VAL A 264 -12.62 -39.71 -0.28
CA VAL A 264 -13.61 -40.54 -1.00
C VAL A 264 -12.94 -41.48 -1.99
N LEU A 265 -12.01 -40.97 -2.79
CA LEU A 265 -11.28 -41.75 -3.78
C LEU A 265 -10.48 -42.88 -3.10
N SER A 266 -9.82 -42.53 -2.00
CA SER A 266 -9.00 -43.44 -1.20
C SER A 266 -9.85 -44.56 -0.60
N ASN A 267 -10.94 -44.21 0.09
CA ASN A 267 -11.81 -45.19 0.75
C ASN A 267 -12.66 -45.99 -0.25
N GLY A 268 -13.05 -45.38 -1.38
CA GLY A 268 -13.80 -46.04 -2.46
C GLY A 268 -12.97 -47.11 -3.16
N LEU A 269 -11.70 -46.82 -3.46
CA LEU A 269 -10.77 -47.80 -4.07
C LEU A 269 -10.55 -49.01 -3.15
N ILE A 270 -10.44 -48.76 -1.83
CA ILE A 270 -10.33 -49.81 -0.81
C ILE A 270 -11.58 -50.72 -0.80
N VAL A 271 -12.80 -50.17 -0.92
CA VAL A 271 -14.04 -50.96 -0.96
C VAL A 271 -14.14 -51.79 -2.24
N VAL A 272 -13.75 -51.23 -3.38
CA VAL A 272 -13.78 -51.91 -4.69
C VAL A 272 -12.80 -53.08 -4.74
N VAL A 273 -11.53 -52.84 -4.36
CA VAL A 273 -10.48 -53.88 -4.33
C VAL A 273 -10.87 -55.02 -3.38
N ASN A 274 -11.46 -54.65 -2.24
CA ASN A 274 -11.94 -55.60 -1.26
C ASN A 274 -13.10 -56.46 -1.79
N TYR A 275 -14.10 -55.85 -2.44
CA TYR A 275 -15.24 -56.57 -3.02
C TYR A 275 -14.81 -57.55 -4.11
N LEU A 276 -13.80 -57.21 -4.90
CA LEU A 276 -13.35 -57.97 -6.07
C LEU A 276 -12.43 -59.16 -5.72
N LEU A 277 -11.60 -59.07 -4.68
CA LEU A 277 -10.46 -60.00 -4.56
C LEU A 277 -10.61 -61.19 -3.60
N LYS A 278 -11.67 -61.31 -2.79
CA LYS A 278 -12.09 -62.44 -1.86
C LYS A 278 -11.12 -63.64 -1.55
N THR A 279 -9.79 -63.49 -1.52
CA THR A 279 -8.79 -64.54 -1.24
C THR A 279 -7.85 -64.13 -0.09
N PRO A 280 -7.11 -65.06 0.53
CA PRO A 280 -6.14 -64.74 1.60
C PRO A 280 -4.96 -63.86 1.12
N GLU A 281 -4.52 -63.99 -0.13
CA GLU A 281 -3.52 -63.12 -0.76
C GLU A 281 -4.05 -61.69 -1.00
N ALA A 282 -5.37 -61.58 -1.19
CA ALA A 282 -6.05 -60.30 -1.22
C ALA A 282 -6.00 -59.59 0.12
N PHE A 283 -5.82 -60.29 1.25
CA PHE A 283 -5.68 -59.67 2.57
C PHE A 283 -4.37 -58.88 2.70
N VAL A 284 -3.23 -59.49 2.32
CA VAL A 284 -1.94 -58.76 2.29
C VAL A 284 -2.04 -57.60 1.30
N THR A 285 -2.68 -57.84 0.15
CA THR A 285 -2.89 -56.82 -0.88
C THR A 285 -3.72 -55.64 -0.38
N TYR A 286 -4.82 -55.93 0.28
CA TYR A 286 -5.70 -54.97 0.92
C TYR A 286 -5.03 -54.23 2.08
N ALA A 287 -4.25 -54.93 2.90
CA ALA A 287 -3.57 -54.36 4.06
C ALA A 287 -2.51 -53.34 3.62
N TRP A 288 -1.66 -53.68 2.64
CA TRP A 288 -0.71 -52.68 2.12
C TRP A 288 -1.40 -51.58 1.32
N LEU A 289 -2.46 -51.88 0.55
CA LEU A 289 -3.17 -50.89 -0.26
C LEU A 289 -3.96 -49.90 0.63
N SER A 290 -4.63 -50.38 1.67
CA SER A 290 -5.30 -49.53 2.66
C SER A 290 -4.30 -48.65 3.42
N GLU A 291 -3.14 -49.20 3.79
CA GLU A 291 -2.07 -48.42 4.41
C GLU A 291 -1.47 -47.41 3.40
N ALA A 292 -1.20 -47.79 2.16
CA ALA A 292 -0.64 -46.92 1.12
C ALA A 292 -1.62 -45.85 0.62
N ILE A 293 -2.93 -46.02 0.81
CA ILE A 293 -3.94 -45.08 0.31
C ILE A 293 -4.36 -44.07 1.40
N PHE A 294 -4.24 -44.44 2.68
CA PHE A 294 -4.53 -43.56 3.83
C PHE A 294 -3.38 -42.59 4.17
N PHE A 295 -2.92 -41.80 3.19
CA PHE A 295 -1.95 -40.74 3.44
C PHE A 295 -2.63 -39.47 3.99
N GLN A 296 -3.22 -39.55 5.21
CA GLN A 296 -3.68 -38.36 5.92
C GLN A 296 -2.55 -37.33 6.09
N THR A 297 -1.30 -37.76 6.19
CA THR A 297 -0.12 -36.89 6.24
C THR A 297 0.11 -36.06 4.98
N LEU A 298 -0.24 -36.59 3.79
CA LEU A 298 -0.09 -35.83 2.53
C LEU A 298 -0.96 -34.58 2.53
N THR A 299 -2.07 -34.59 3.28
CA THR A 299 -2.97 -33.45 3.40
C THR A 299 -2.35 -32.31 4.22
N ALA A 300 -1.52 -32.62 5.22
CA ALA A 300 -0.70 -31.64 5.94
C ALA A 300 0.40 -31.03 5.05
N HIS A 301 0.94 -31.82 4.10
CA HIS A 301 1.92 -31.37 3.12
C HIS A 301 1.29 -30.46 2.05
N VAL A 302 0.13 -30.85 1.51
CA VAL A 302 -0.67 -30.02 0.60
C VAL A 302 -1.07 -28.71 1.28
N PHE A 303 -1.38 -28.74 2.59
CA PHE A 303 -1.67 -27.56 3.39
C PHE A 303 -0.46 -26.60 3.46
N ALA A 304 0.74 -27.11 3.77
CA ALA A 304 1.96 -26.32 3.81
C ALA A 304 2.33 -25.75 2.43
N ILE A 305 2.24 -26.55 1.36
CA ILE A 305 2.61 -26.18 -0.01
C ILE A 305 1.64 -25.16 -0.62
N VAL A 306 0.32 -25.37 -0.51
CA VAL A 306 -0.69 -24.42 -1.02
C VAL A 306 -0.59 -23.08 -0.29
N ARG A 307 -0.29 -23.11 1.01
CA ARG A 307 -0.06 -21.92 1.82
C ARG A 307 1.23 -21.21 1.44
N MET A 308 2.32 -21.93 1.16
CA MET A 308 3.57 -21.35 0.65
C MET A 308 3.41 -20.72 -0.73
N TYR A 309 2.69 -21.38 -1.65
CA TYR A 309 2.45 -20.87 -3.01
C TYR A 309 1.57 -19.60 -2.99
N LYS A 310 0.51 -19.58 -2.17
CA LYS A 310 -0.29 -18.37 -1.96
C LYS A 310 0.47 -17.31 -1.16
N ALA A 311 1.33 -17.67 -0.20
CA ALA A 311 2.21 -16.72 0.52
C ALA A 311 3.24 -16.04 -0.40
N GLY A 312 3.76 -16.76 -1.40
CA GLY A 312 4.57 -16.20 -2.50
C GLY A 312 3.79 -15.18 -3.33
N ALA A 313 2.52 -15.46 -3.64
CA ALA A 313 1.61 -14.50 -4.28
C ALA A 313 1.20 -13.34 -3.33
N PHE A 314 1.18 -13.55 -2.01
CA PHE A 314 0.95 -12.50 -1.00
C PHE A 314 2.16 -11.57 -0.82
N SER A 315 3.39 -12.00 -1.16
CA SER A 315 4.57 -11.13 -1.15
C SER A 315 4.45 -9.95 -2.13
N LYS A 316 3.59 -10.07 -3.16
CA LYS A 316 3.27 -9.00 -4.11
C LYS A 316 2.14 -8.07 -3.65
N VAL A 317 1.44 -8.34 -2.53
CA VAL A 317 0.17 -7.65 -2.19
C VAL A 317 0.06 -7.15 -0.73
N SER A 318 1.01 -7.42 0.18
CA SER A 318 0.83 -7.11 1.62
C SER A 318 1.93 -6.27 2.30
N SER A 319 2.45 -5.22 1.67
CA SER A 319 3.33 -4.26 2.35
C SER A 319 2.60 -3.23 3.24
N THR A 320 1.29 -3.36 3.47
CA THR A 320 0.46 -2.24 4.00
C THR A 320 -0.21 -2.43 5.36
N SER A 321 -0.06 -3.55 6.09
CA SER A 321 -1.02 -3.85 7.20
C SER A 321 -0.51 -4.06 8.62
N ALA A 322 0.72 -3.68 8.99
CA ALA A 322 1.25 -4.10 10.30
C ALA A 322 2.06 -3.07 11.09
N GLN A 323 1.52 -1.87 11.21
CA GLN A 323 2.16 -0.78 11.97
C GLN A 323 1.20 0.01 12.87
N TYR A 324 -0.01 -0.49 13.17
CA TYR A 324 -1.04 0.33 13.83
C TYR A 324 -1.30 0.06 15.33
N HIS A 325 -0.61 -0.85 16.00
CA HIS A 325 -0.88 -1.13 17.43
C HIS A 325 0.16 -0.64 18.45
N ASP A 326 1.29 -0.04 18.03
CA ASP A 326 2.28 0.52 18.97
C ASP A 326 2.37 2.05 18.85
N ALA A 327 1.45 2.76 19.49
CA ALA A 327 1.53 4.20 19.64
C ALA A 327 0.85 4.68 20.93
N ALA A 328 1.44 4.32 22.08
CA ALA A 328 1.25 5.05 23.33
C ALA A 328 2.63 5.38 23.90
N GLU A 329 3.30 6.34 23.27
CA GLU A 329 4.55 6.90 23.76
C GLU A 329 4.49 8.40 23.48
N THR A 330 4.60 9.20 24.54
CA THR A 330 4.35 10.64 24.51
C THR A 330 5.31 11.37 23.55
N THR A 331 4.79 12.37 22.84
CA THR A 331 5.46 13.16 21.79
C THR A 331 6.82 13.72 22.22
N GLU A 332 6.95 14.12 23.49
CA GLU A 332 8.19 14.59 24.11
C GLU A 332 9.28 13.50 24.07
N ALA A 333 8.93 12.25 24.40
CA ALA A 333 9.87 11.16 24.57
C ALA A 333 10.48 10.68 23.23
N TYR A 334 9.76 10.81 22.12
CA TYR A 334 10.26 10.45 20.78
C TYR A 334 11.29 11.47 20.26
N TYR A 335 11.01 12.77 20.37
CA TYR A 335 11.93 13.82 19.94
C TYR A 335 13.11 13.98 20.90
N GLN A 336 12.91 13.81 22.21
CA GLN A 336 13.99 13.70 23.19
C GLN A 336 14.92 12.52 22.87
N ARG A 337 14.38 11.33 22.52
CA ARG A 337 15.21 10.18 22.13
C ARG A 337 15.99 10.41 20.84
N GLN A 338 15.39 11.05 19.83
CA GLN A 338 16.11 11.38 18.59
C GLN A 338 17.22 12.41 18.86
N ASN A 339 16.94 13.47 19.63
CA ASN A 339 17.96 14.45 20.00
C ASN A 339 19.09 13.85 20.84
N ASN A 340 18.77 12.95 21.78
CA ASN A 340 19.76 12.23 22.59
C ASN A 340 20.61 11.24 21.76
N TRP A 341 20.05 10.70 20.66
CA TRP A 341 20.81 9.87 19.71
C TRP A 341 21.85 10.69 18.93
N PHE A 342 21.56 11.95 18.59
CA PHE A 342 22.49 12.85 17.89
C PHE A 342 23.48 13.56 18.83
N ALA A 343 23.23 13.58 20.14
CA ALA A 343 24.12 14.17 21.13
C ALA A 343 25.34 13.28 21.49
N LEU A 344 25.49 12.11 20.86
CA LEU A 344 26.61 11.17 21.10
C LEU A 344 27.83 11.40 20.20
N GLU A 345 27.80 12.37 19.27
CA GLU A 345 28.97 12.78 18.48
C GLU A 345 29.43 14.18 18.92
N GLY A 346 30.16 14.22 20.04
CA GLY A 346 30.97 15.34 20.51
C GLY A 346 32.32 14.81 21.00
N PRO A 347 33.43 15.57 20.86
CA PRO A 347 34.78 15.03 20.88
C PRO A 347 35.15 14.55 22.28
N LYS A 348 35.29 13.23 22.47
CA LYS A 348 35.86 12.69 23.69
C LYS A 348 37.38 12.66 23.57
N HIS A 349 38.00 13.52 24.38
CA HIS A 349 39.39 13.53 24.74
C HIS A 349 39.97 12.14 25.00
N SER A 350 41.24 12.03 24.60
CA SER A 350 42.24 11.00 24.90
C SER A 350 41.97 10.13 26.13
N LYS A 351 42.06 8.81 25.95
CA LYS A 351 42.88 7.94 26.79
C LYS A 351 43.21 6.64 26.06
N ASN A 352 44.50 6.34 26.05
CA ASN A 352 45.17 5.19 25.45
C ASN A 352 44.57 3.86 25.91
N GLY A 353 44.59 2.87 25.01
CA GLY A 353 44.23 1.49 25.33
C GLY A 353 44.29 0.60 24.09
N SER A 354 45.48 0.12 23.80
CA SER A 354 45.88 -0.81 22.73
C SER A 354 44.95 -2.01 22.51
N ARG A 355 44.60 -2.28 21.24
CA ARG A 355 44.98 -3.53 20.54
C ARG A 355 44.63 -3.47 19.04
N SER A 356 45.67 -3.67 18.24
CA SER A 356 45.69 -4.14 16.84
C SER A 356 44.73 -5.31 16.64
N SER A 357 44.13 -5.63 15.50
CA SER A 357 44.51 -5.74 14.08
C SER A 357 43.24 -6.36 13.43
N SER A 358 42.88 -6.32 12.14
CA SER A 358 43.56 -6.13 10.88
C SER A 358 42.47 -6.01 9.80
N PHE A 359 42.65 -5.07 8.90
CA PHE A 359 42.07 -5.02 7.56
C PHE A 359 42.45 -6.25 6.72
N LEU A 360 41.60 -6.60 5.73
CA LEU A 360 41.91 -6.94 4.31
C LEU A 360 40.72 -7.73 3.72
N ASN A 361 39.87 -7.12 2.90
CA ASN A 361 39.94 -6.99 1.42
C ASN A 361 39.94 -8.31 0.64
N LYS A 362 38.88 -8.54 -0.15
CA LYS A 362 38.96 -8.80 -1.61
C LYS A 362 37.57 -8.74 -2.31
N PRO A 363 37.44 -8.02 -3.45
CA PRO A 363 36.27 -8.01 -4.37
C PRO A 363 36.58 -8.80 -5.69
N PRO A 364 35.90 -8.58 -6.84
CA PRO A 364 34.69 -9.27 -7.35
C PRO A 364 34.88 -9.96 -8.74
N GLY A 365 33.84 -10.57 -9.32
CA GLY A 365 33.76 -10.96 -10.76
C GLY A 365 32.32 -11.39 -11.14
N SER A 366 31.59 -10.62 -11.97
CA SER A 366 31.39 -10.74 -13.44
C SER A 366 30.34 -11.81 -13.82
N ALA A 367 29.05 -11.51 -14.08
CA ALA A 367 28.41 -10.82 -15.22
C ALA A 367 28.31 -11.67 -16.51
N SER A 368 27.09 -12.03 -16.96
CA SER A 368 26.64 -11.86 -18.36
C SER A 368 25.17 -12.25 -18.64
N THR A 369 24.60 -11.37 -19.44
CA THR A 369 23.41 -11.25 -20.31
C THR A 369 22.96 -12.36 -21.26
N SER A 370 21.64 -12.47 -21.47
CA SER A 370 20.90 -12.34 -22.78
C SER A 370 19.37 -12.52 -22.57
N ALA A 371 18.40 -12.27 -23.47
CA ALA A 371 18.08 -11.23 -24.47
C ALA A 371 16.56 -11.41 -24.82
N LEU A 372 15.88 -10.29 -25.13
CA LEU A 372 14.61 -10.05 -25.87
C LEU A 372 13.38 -11.00 -25.76
N ALA A 373 12.19 -10.43 -25.47
CA ALA A 373 11.06 -10.35 -26.43
C ALA A 373 9.83 -9.59 -25.87
N SER A 374 9.25 -8.77 -26.74
CA SER A 374 8.03 -7.97 -26.62
C SER A 374 6.73 -8.79 -26.48
N THR A 375 5.68 -8.22 -25.86
CA THR A 375 4.32 -8.09 -26.44
C THR A 375 3.31 -7.44 -25.46
N HIS A 376 2.51 -6.51 -26.00
CA HIS A 376 1.21 -6.02 -25.52
C HIS A 376 0.09 -7.03 -25.97
N PRO A 377 -1.22 -6.77 -25.82
CA PRO A 377 -2.04 -7.01 -24.64
C PRO A 377 -3.26 -7.91 -24.96
N GLU A 378 -3.20 -9.21 -24.68
CA GLU A 378 -4.37 -10.11 -24.73
C GLU A 378 -4.36 -11.09 -23.55
N ASP A 379 -4.79 -10.64 -22.36
CA ASP A 379 -4.78 -11.52 -21.17
C ASP A 379 -6.09 -11.47 -20.35
N MET A 380 -7.17 -10.97 -20.94
CA MET A 380 -8.54 -11.07 -20.38
C MET A 380 -9.31 -12.30 -20.85
N ALA A 381 -8.68 -13.21 -21.60
CA ALA A 381 -9.24 -14.52 -21.96
C ALA A 381 -8.57 -15.71 -21.23
N LEU A 382 -7.53 -15.48 -20.43
CA LEU A 382 -6.67 -16.54 -19.87
C LEU A 382 -7.10 -17.10 -18.49
N ILE A 383 -8.34 -16.87 -18.06
CA ILE A 383 -8.87 -17.38 -16.79
C ILE A 383 -9.51 -18.77 -16.93
N SER A 384 -9.91 -19.20 -18.14
CA SER A 384 -10.46 -20.55 -18.39
C SER A 384 -9.40 -21.60 -18.77
N VAL A 385 -8.20 -21.18 -19.20
CA VAL A 385 -7.13 -22.10 -19.63
C VAL A 385 -6.18 -22.48 -18.47
N LYS A 386 -6.08 -21.64 -17.43
CA LYS A 386 -5.23 -21.93 -16.24
C LYS A 386 -5.76 -23.05 -15.34
N TRP A 387 -7.07 -23.35 -15.36
CA TRP A 387 -7.63 -24.51 -14.65
C TRP A 387 -7.26 -25.85 -15.29
N ARG A 388 -7.07 -25.89 -16.62
CA ARG A 388 -6.58 -27.09 -17.33
C ARG A 388 -5.13 -27.45 -16.99
N ARG A 389 -4.28 -26.46 -16.66
CA ARG A 389 -2.92 -26.72 -16.17
C ARG A 389 -2.89 -27.25 -14.74
N VAL A 390 -3.78 -26.80 -13.86
CA VAL A 390 -3.88 -27.33 -12.48
C VAL A 390 -4.35 -28.79 -12.47
N LEU A 391 -5.32 -29.15 -13.32
CA LEU A 391 -5.73 -30.55 -13.51
C LEU A 391 -4.63 -31.42 -14.12
N LYS A 392 -3.83 -30.89 -15.06
CA LYS A 392 -2.61 -31.58 -15.53
C LYS A 392 -1.54 -31.72 -14.43
N THR A 393 -1.45 -30.77 -13.50
CA THR A 393 -0.48 -30.85 -12.38
C THR A 393 -0.85 -31.96 -11.39
N PHE A 394 -2.13 -32.27 -11.21
CA PHE A 394 -2.58 -33.44 -10.44
C PHE A 394 -2.27 -34.78 -11.13
N GLY A 395 -2.31 -34.82 -12.47
CA GLY A 395 -1.82 -35.98 -13.24
C GLY A 395 -0.31 -36.20 -13.10
N TRP A 396 0.47 -35.13 -12.93
CA TRP A 396 1.93 -35.20 -12.73
C TRP A 396 2.34 -35.72 -11.34
N VAL A 397 1.55 -35.49 -10.29
CA VAL A 397 1.83 -36.06 -8.96
C VAL A 397 1.70 -37.59 -8.96
N GLY A 398 0.84 -38.16 -9.81
CA GLY A 398 0.79 -39.60 -10.07
C GLY A 398 1.99 -40.12 -10.86
N ALA A 399 2.58 -39.30 -11.74
CA ALA A 399 3.73 -39.67 -12.58
C ALA A 399 5.09 -39.53 -11.86
N VAL A 400 5.20 -38.65 -10.86
CA VAL A 400 6.44 -38.46 -10.07
C VAL A 400 6.77 -39.67 -9.19
N SER A 401 5.79 -40.48 -8.81
CA SER A 401 6.05 -41.77 -8.15
C SER A 401 6.70 -42.81 -9.08
N ALA A 402 6.65 -42.62 -10.41
CA ALA A 402 7.19 -43.55 -11.41
C ALA A 402 8.58 -43.14 -11.95
N LEU A 403 9.05 -41.91 -11.69
CA LEU A 403 10.29 -41.37 -12.28
C LEU A 403 11.48 -41.28 -11.32
N VAL A 404 11.41 -41.98 -10.17
CA VAL A 404 12.56 -42.16 -9.26
C VAL A 404 13.51 -43.27 -9.76
N ILE A 405 13.22 -43.95 -10.88
CA ILE A 405 14.02 -45.08 -11.38
C ILE A 405 15.10 -44.71 -12.43
N LEU A 406 15.16 -43.50 -13.01
CA LEU A 406 16.16 -43.21 -14.05
C LEU A 406 16.88 -41.87 -13.90
N GLY A 407 18.07 -41.94 -13.27
CA GLY A 407 19.36 -41.42 -13.77
C GLY A 407 19.53 -39.98 -14.28
N PHE A 408 20.27 -39.20 -13.47
CA PHE A 408 21.43 -38.33 -13.78
C PHE A 408 21.54 -37.50 -15.10
N THR A 409 21.68 -36.16 -14.97
CA THR A 409 22.89 -35.32 -15.28
C THR A 409 22.56 -33.89 -15.78
N TYR A 410 23.32 -32.89 -15.27
CA TYR A 410 23.78 -31.59 -15.85
C TYR A 410 22.75 -30.59 -16.45
N SER A 411 22.94 -29.27 -16.57
CA SER A 411 23.67 -28.11 -15.99
C SER A 411 23.27 -26.91 -16.87
N GLY A 412 23.24 -25.66 -16.35
CA GLY A 412 23.30 -24.46 -17.21
C GLY A 412 22.52 -23.22 -16.75
N HIS A 413 23.27 -22.17 -16.37
CA HIS A 413 22.90 -20.75 -16.16
C HIS A 413 22.57 -20.03 -17.51
N ASP A 414 21.99 -18.82 -17.65
CA ASP A 414 22.37 -17.52 -17.06
C ASP A 414 21.34 -16.35 -17.25
N GLU A 415 21.70 -15.16 -16.74
CA GLU A 415 20.91 -13.92 -16.47
C GLU A 415 20.94 -12.78 -17.53
N GLN A 416 20.35 -11.61 -17.18
CA GLN A 416 19.97 -10.40 -17.93
C GLN A 416 21.08 -9.33 -18.16
N GLU A 417 20.81 -8.27 -18.96
CA GLU A 417 21.32 -6.88 -18.73
C GLU A 417 20.31 -5.81 -19.18
N LEU A 418 20.52 -4.65 -18.54
CA LEU A 418 19.92 -3.33 -18.66
C LEU A 418 20.76 -2.39 -19.56
N VAL A 419 20.09 -1.36 -20.09
CA VAL A 419 20.69 -0.24 -20.85
C VAL A 419 20.74 1.03 -19.98
N SER A 420 21.83 1.79 -20.09
CA SER A 420 22.09 3.12 -19.52
C SER A 420 21.60 4.26 -20.42
N ILE A 421 21.18 5.38 -19.84
CA ILE A 421 20.80 6.62 -20.55
C ILE A 421 21.80 7.72 -20.16
N ASN A 422 22.37 8.40 -21.15
CA ASN A 422 23.23 9.58 -21.02
C ASN A 422 22.40 10.88 -20.92
N ASP A 423 22.93 11.82 -20.14
CA ASP A 423 22.50 13.21 -20.02
C ASP A 423 23.23 14.07 -21.06
N ASP A 424 22.51 14.86 -21.85
CA ASP A 424 23.07 16.02 -22.57
C ASP A 424 21.98 17.12 -22.67
N ILE A 425 22.25 18.29 -22.06
CA ILE A 425 21.48 19.52 -22.23
C ILE A 425 22.42 20.56 -22.85
N PRO A 426 22.09 21.17 -24.02
CA PRO A 426 22.95 22.15 -24.66
C PRO A 426 22.85 23.55 -24.02
N PRO A 427 23.94 24.34 -24.00
CA PRO A 427 23.94 25.70 -23.46
C PRO A 427 23.50 26.74 -24.50
N GLN A 428 22.61 27.65 -24.10
CA GLN A 428 22.28 28.87 -24.85
C GLN A 428 23.14 30.06 -24.36
N PRO A 429 23.63 30.95 -25.26
CA PRO A 429 24.47 32.10 -24.89
C PRO A 429 23.63 33.33 -24.51
N ILE A 430 24.10 34.10 -23.52
CA ILE A 430 23.53 35.40 -23.13
C ILE A 430 24.58 36.49 -23.38
N THR A 431 24.25 37.40 -24.28
CA THR A 431 24.82 38.74 -24.38
C THR A 431 24.03 39.69 -23.47
N SER A 432 24.68 40.26 -22.45
CA SER A 432 24.09 41.28 -21.59
C SER A 432 24.44 42.68 -22.09
N THR A 433 23.45 43.39 -22.62
CA THR A 433 23.46 44.86 -22.70
C THR A 433 22.14 45.35 -22.12
N SER A 434 22.21 46.19 -21.10
CA SER A 434 21.09 46.75 -20.34
C SER A 434 20.18 47.60 -21.22
N LYS A 435 19.19 46.98 -21.85
CA LYS A 435 18.02 47.68 -22.38
C LYS A 435 17.08 48.06 -21.22
N PRO A 436 16.37 49.21 -21.30
CA PRO A 436 15.29 49.53 -20.38
C PRO A 436 14.26 48.40 -20.34
N ILE A 437 13.70 48.12 -19.17
CA ILE A 437 12.64 47.11 -19.01
C ILE A 437 11.39 47.63 -19.71
N GLU A 438 10.99 46.98 -20.81
CA GLU A 438 9.79 47.32 -21.56
C GLU A 438 8.57 46.64 -20.91
N ILE A 439 7.64 47.45 -20.41
CA ILE A 439 6.41 47.00 -19.74
C ILE A 439 5.26 46.95 -20.75
N GLU A 440 4.28 46.08 -20.49
CA GLU A 440 3.02 46.04 -21.24
C GLU A 440 2.26 47.37 -21.10
N SER A 441 1.94 47.99 -22.23
CA SER A 441 1.23 49.28 -22.27
C SER A 441 -0.29 49.15 -22.09
N ASN A 442 -0.87 48.00 -22.46
CA ASN A 442 -2.30 47.76 -22.33
C ASN A 442 -2.58 46.33 -21.82
N PRO A 443 -2.42 46.07 -20.50
CA PRO A 443 -2.68 44.75 -19.92
C PRO A 443 -4.13 44.29 -20.12
N SER A 444 -5.11 45.20 -20.14
CA SER A 444 -6.54 44.87 -20.27
C SER A 444 -6.88 44.09 -21.55
N ARG A 445 -6.08 44.21 -22.61
CA ARG A 445 -6.24 43.44 -23.85
C ARG A 445 -6.20 41.93 -23.62
N PHE A 446 -5.41 41.46 -22.63
CA PHE A 446 -5.29 40.04 -22.34
C PHE A 446 -6.56 39.49 -21.68
N LEU A 447 -7.22 40.26 -20.81
CA LEU A 447 -8.53 39.90 -20.26
C LEU A 447 -9.58 39.81 -21.38
N SER A 448 -9.62 40.79 -22.30
CA SER A 448 -10.52 40.74 -23.45
C SER A 448 -10.28 39.51 -24.31
N LYS A 449 -9.01 39.12 -24.52
CA LYS A 449 -8.67 37.91 -25.29
C LYS A 449 -9.07 36.62 -24.57
N ILE A 450 -8.88 36.56 -23.25
CA ILE A 450 -9.37 35.45 -22.43
C ILE A 450 -10.88 35.34 -22.56
N ASP A 451 -11.61 36.44 -22.40
CA ASP A 451 -13.08 36.45 -22.53
C ASP A 451 -13.51 35.98 -23.93
N GLU A 452 -12.87 36.45 -25.00
CA GLU A 452 -13.12 36.00 -26.37
C GLU A 452 -12.89 34.48 -26.52
N ASN A 453 -11.77 33.96 -26.03
CA ASN A 453 -11.42 32.55 -26.15
C ASN A 453 -12.35 31.66 -25.31
N LEU A 454 -12.75 32.10 -24.12
CA LEU A 454 -13.71 31.37 -23.30
C LEU A 454 -15.10 31.32 -23.95
N GLN A 455 -15.55 32.39 -24.61
CA GLN A 455 -16.83 32.39 -25.33
C GLN A 455 -16.84 31.47 -26.56
N LYS A 456 -15.67 31.11 -27.10
CA LYS A 456 -15.56 30.09 -28.16
C LYS A 456 -15.72 28.66 -27.65
N LEU A 457 -15.60 28.43 -26.34
CA LEU A 457 -15.82 27.11 -25.77
C LEU A 457 -17.32 26.78 -25.79
N ASP A 458 -17.66 25.63 -26.37
CA ASP A 458 -19.05 25.21 -26.51
C ASP A 458 -19.79 25.19 -25.16
N GLY A 459 -20.96 25.83 -25.14
CA GLY A 459 -21.80 25.98 -23.96
C GLY A 459 -21.30 26.92 -22.85
N PHE A 460 -20.08 27.50 -22.94
CA PHE A 460 -19.56 28.36 -21.87
C PHE A 460 -20.35 29.66 -21.71
N SER A 461 -21.01 30.14 -22.76
CA SER A 461 -21.92 31.29 -22.73
C SER A 461 -23.07 31.17 -21.71
N THR A 462 -23.37 29.95 -21.25
CA THR A 462 -24.36 29.69 -20.19
C THR A 462 -23.83 29.92 -18.77
N VAL A 463 -22.51 30.08 -18.62
CA VAL A 463 -21.82 30.23 -17.33
C VAL A 463 -21.70 31.71 -16.96
N ASN A 464 -22.44 32.16 -15.94
CA ASN A 464 -22.28 33.50 -15.38
C ASN A 464 -21.35 33.47 -14.16
N CYS A 465 -20.06 33.74 -14.37
CA CYS A 465 -19.06 33.69 -13.30
C CYS A 465 -19.30 34.73 -12.19
N GLU A 466 -19.68 35.96 -12.53
CA GLU A 466 -19.90 37.02 -11.54
C GLU A 466 -21.05 36.68 -10.59
N ALA A 467 -22.16 36.18 -11.14
CA ALA A 467 -23.27 35.68 -10.32
C ALA A 467 -22.84 34.50 -9.42
N CYS A 468 -21.98 33.60 -9.92
CA CYS A 468 -21.46 32.50 -9.11
C CYS A 468 -20.56 32.98 -7.96
N PHE A 469 -19.72 34.01 -8.17
CA PHE A 469 -18.92 34.61 -7.11
C PHE A 469 -19.77 35.31 -6.04
N ASN A 470 -20.92 35.87 -6.44
CA ASN A 470 -21.89 36.49 -5.55
C ASN A 470 -22.85 35.49 -4.90
N ASN A 471 -22.55 34.19 -4.96
CA ASN A 471 -23.32 33.11 -4.35
C ASN A 471 -24.77 33.00 -4.89
N ASP A 472 -25.01 33.36 -6.16
CA ASP A 472 -26.31 33.15 -6.83
C ASP A 472 -26.54 31.66 -7.09
N THR A 473 -27.52 31.09 -6.39
CA THR A 473 -27.86 29.66 -6.45
C THR A 473 -28.26 29.20 -7.86
N LYS A 474 -28.96 30.05 -8.65
CA LYS A 474 -29.40 29.71 -10.00
C LYS A 474 -28.20 29.66 -10.94
N ALA A 475 -27.32 30.66 -10.88
CA ALA A 475 -26.09 30.69 -11.66
C ALA A 475 -25.17 29.50 -11.32
N ILE A 476 -24.98 29.20 -10.03
CA ILE A 476 -24.19 28.05 -9.56
C ILE A 476 -24.77 26.75 -10.11
N ASN A 477 -26.09 26.56 -10.04
CA ASN A 477 -26.73 25.36 -10.55
C ASN A 477 -26.57 25.19 -12.06
N THR A 478 -26.68 26.27 -12.84
CA THR A 478 -26.44 26.25 -14.29
C THR A 478 -24.98 25.93 -14.60
N ALA A 479 -24.04 26.67 -14.02
CA ALA A 479 -22.61 26.51 -14.23
C ALA A 479 -22.09 25.13 -13.77
N SER A 480 -22.66 24.56 -12.71
CA SER A 480 -22.29 23.22 -12.23
C SER A 480 -22.60 22.09 -13.22
N LYS A 481 -23.51 22.32 -14.17
CA LYS A 481 -23.91 21.36 -15.20
C LYS A 481 -23.12 21.51 -16.49
N TRP A 482 -22.41 22.62 -16.70
CA TRP A 482 -21.58 22.80 -17.87
C TRP A 482 -20.41 21.82 -17.87
N VAL A 483 -20.12 21.24 -19.03
CA VAL A 483 -19.09 20.21 -19.24
C VAL A 483 -18.11 20.73 -20.27
N TYR A 484 -16.82 20.49 -20.04
CA TYR A 484 -15.78 20.81 -21.01
C TYR A 484 -15.81 19.75 -22.13
N PRO A 485 -16.03 20.15 -23.40
CA PRO A 485 -16.28 19.21 -24.50
C PRO A 485 -15.05 18.32 -24.84
N ASP A 486 -13.84 18.82 -24.58
CA ASP A 486 -12.62 18.35 -25.24
C ASP A 486 -11.62 17.61 -24.32
N LEU A 487 -12.12 16.86 -23.34
CA LEU A 487 -11.27 16.20 -22.34
C LEU A 487 -10.34 15.09 -22.88
N ARG A 488 -10.65 14.53 -24.05
CA ARG A 488 -9.91 13.38 -24.65
C ARG A 488 -9.23 13.69 -25.98
N ASN A 489 -9.67 14.72 -26.70
CA ASN A 489 -9.13 15.10 -28.00
C ASN A 489 -9.29 16.62 -28.11
N SER A 490 -8.26 17.36 -27.72
CA SER A 490 -8.34 18.82 -27.66
C SER A 490 -8.30 19.42 -29.06
N SER A 491 -9.43 19.99 -29.50
CA SER A 491 -9.52 20.70 -30.79
C SER A 491 -8.51 21.85 -30.86
N ILE A 492 -8.40 22.62 -29.77
CA ILE A 492 -7.45 23.74 -29.63
C ILE A 492 -6.01 23.27 -29.91
N TRP A 493 -5.61 22.15 -29.31
CA TRP A 493 -4.27 21.63 -29.54
C TRP A 493 -4.07 21.02 -30.91
N ASN A 494 -5.10 20.39 -31.49
CA ASN A 494 -5.03 19.91 -32.87
C ASN A 494 -4.79 21.09 -33.83
N ASP A 495 -5.48 22.22 -33.63
CA ASP A 495 -5.30 23.43 -34.45
C ASP A 495 -3.88 24.01 -34.31
N ILE A 496 -3.33 24.02 -33.09
CA ILE A 496 -1.95 24.45 -32.83
C ILE A 496 -0.93 23.51 -33.49
N GLU A 497 -1.15 22.21 -33.41
CA GLU A 497 -0.30 21.20 -34.06
C GLU A 497 -0.34 21.34 -35.60
N ASN A 498 -1.50 21.68 -36.15
CA ASN A 498 -1.71 21.86 -37.59
C ASN A 498 -1.20 23.22 -38.13
N ALA A 499 -1.02 24.23 -37.28
CA ALA A 499 -0.54 25.56 -37.68
C ALA A 499 0.92 25.59 -38.17
N ASN A 500 1.67 24.49 -38.03
CA ASN A 500 3.02 24.31 -38.54
C ASN A 500 3.97 25.48 -38.21
N TYR A 501 4.39 26.31 -39.19
CA TYR A 501 5.33 27.42 -38.97
C TYR A 501 4.81 28.54 -38.05
N THR A 502 3.50 28.67 -37.84
CA THR A 502 2.89 29.66 -36.92
C THR A 502 2.40 29.02 -35.61
N GLN A 503 2.85 27.80 -35.30
CA GLN A 503 2.44 27.04 -34.11
C GLN A 503 2.57 27.82 -32.80
N CYS A 504 3.66 28.56 -32.61
CA CYS A 504 3.85 29.34 -31.38
C CYS A 504 2.93 30.55 -31.27
N GLU A 505 2.61 31.21 -32.39
CA GLU A 505 1.64 32.30 -32.41
C GLU A 505 0.23 31.79 -32.14
N ALA A 506 -0.13 30.64 -32.74
CA ALA A 506 -1.39 29.96 -32.47
C ALA A 506 -1.53 29.59 -31.00
N LEU A 507 -0.49 29.02 -30.39
CA LEU A 507 -0.44 28.70 -28.96
C LEU A 507 -0.63 29.95 -28.09
N LYS A 508 0.16 31.00 -28.34
CA LYS A 508 0.10 32.27 -27.59
C LYS A 508 -1.25 32.96 -27.72
N SER A 509 -1.89 32.87 -28.89
CA SER A 509 -3.22 33.43 -29.13
C SER A 509 -4.33 32.62 -28.45
N ALA A 510 -4.26 31.29 -28.50
CA ALA A 510 -5.28 30.39 -27.94
C ALA A 510 -5.29 30.38 -26.41
N PHE A 511 -4.11 30.34 -25.78
CA PHE A 511 -4.00 30.26 -24.32
C PHE A 511 -3.61 31.59 -23.66
N VAL A 512 -3.33 32.64 -24.44
CA VAL A 512 -3.02 34.00 -23.96
C VAL A 512 -1.76 34.01 -23.10
N PHE A 513 -0.60 34.15 -23.75
CA PHE A 513 0.70 34.30 -23.08
C PHE A 513 1.28 35.71 -23.31
N PRO A 514 1.51 36.51 -22.25
CA PRO A 514 2.06 37.86 -22.39
C PRO A 514 3.55 37.84 -22.71
N ASP A 515 3.97 38.66 -23.67
CA ASP A 515 5.39 38.79 -24.05
C ASP A 515 6.16 39.83 -23.20
N LYS A 516 5.44 40.71 -22.48
CA LYS A 516 6.02 41.77 -21.63
C LYS A 516 5.51 41.69 -20.19
N PRO A 517 6.32 42.04 -19.17
CA PRO A 517 5.86 42.16 -17.79
C PRO A 517 4.75 43.21 -17.67
N PHE A 518 3.85 43.08 -16.68
CA PHE A 518 2.78 44.05 -16.45
C PHE A 518 3.18 45.23 -15.57
N SER A 519 4.28 45.09 -14.81
CA SER A 519 4.82 46.16 -14.00
C SER A 519 6.34 46.02 -13.80
N VAL A 520 7.00 47.14 -13.50
CA VAL A 520 8.43 47.15 -13.11
C VAL A 520 8.65 46.30 -11.86
N GLU A 521 7.73 46.37 -10.90
CA GLU A 521 7.78 45.59 -9.65
C GLU A 521 7.86 44.08 -9.93
N GLU A 522 7.07 43.59 -10.89
CA GLU A 522 7.10 42.18 -11.29
C GLU A 522 8.34 41.83 -12.10
N ALA A 523 8.79 42.72 -12.99
CA ALA A 523 9.99 42.52 -13.81
C ALA A 523 11.26 42.38 -12.96
N GLU A 524 11.36 43.12 -11.86
CA GLU A 524 12.52 43.12 -10.97
C GLU A 524 12.51 42.00 -9.93
N TYR A 525 11.36 41.33 -9.74
CA TYR A 525 11.19 40.23 -8.80
C TYR A 525 10.73 38.93 -9.48
N PRO A 526 11.53 38.38 -10.40
CA PRO A 526 11.15 37.18 -11.14
C PRO A 526 10.97 35.95 -10.25
N LEU A 527 9.98 35.12 -10.57
CA LEU A 527 9.61 33.93 -9.82
C LEU A 527 9.98 32.65 -10.57
N ALA A 528 10.13 31.55 -9.84
CA ALA A 528 10.39 30.23 -10.39
C ALA A 528 9.32 29.22 -9.99
N TYR A 529 8.86 28.41 -10.93
CA TYR A 529 7.85 27.39 -10.69
C TYR A 529 8.34 26.02 -11.10
N GLY A 530 8.08 25.02 -10.26
CA GLY A 530 8.32 23.62 -10.58
C GLY A 530 7.03 22.82 -10.51
N ALA A 531 6.71 22.01 -11.52
CA ALA A 531 5.53 21.16 -11.51
C ALA A 531 5.82 19.74 -12.00
N LEU A 532 5.12 18.76 -11.43
CA LEU A 532 5.02 17.40 -11.96
C LEU A 532 3.65 17.22 -12.61
N VAL A 533 3.64 16.88 -13.91
CA VAL A 533 2.43 16.79 -14.74
C VAL A 533 2.35 15.44 -15.46
N HIS A 534 1.14 14.97 -15.75
CA HIS A 534 0.95 13.65 -16.36
C HIS A 534 -0.32 13.47 -17.21
N LYS A 535 -1.30 14.39 -17.14
CA LYS A 535 -2.60 14.29 -17.82
C LYS A 535 -3.20 15.69 -18.06
N ASN A 536 -4.13 15.74 -19.02
CA ASN A 536 -4.96 16.89 -19.39
C ASN A 536 -4.14 18.14 -19.77
N ILE A 537 -3.70 18.18 -21.02
CA ILE A 537 -2.80 19.22 -21.52
C ILE A 537 -3.46 20.61 -21.50
N ASP A 538 -4.74 20.70 -21.84
CA ASP A 538 -5.51 21.95 -21.80
C ASP A 538 -5.48 22.55 -20.41
N GLN A 539 -5.77 21.75 -19.39
CA GLN A 539 -5.74 22.20 -18.00
C GLN A 539 -4.34 22.68 -17.58
N VAL A 540 -3.29 21.93 -17.92
CA VAL A 540 -1.90 22.33 -17.63
C VAL A 540 -1.54 23.63 -18.33
N THR A 541 -2.03 23.83 -19.55
CA THR A 541 -1.72 25.02 -20.36
C THR A 541 -2.48 26.25 -19.88
N TYR A 542 -3.76 26.12 -19.52
CA TYR A 542 -4.50 27.20 -18.87
C TYR A 542 -3.95 27.55 -17.48
N MET A 543 -3.50 26.54 -16.72
CA MET A 543 -2.82 26.79 -15.45
C MET A 543 -1.52 27.56 -15.67
N LEU A 544 -0.72 27.17 -16.68
CA LEU A 544 0.49 27.89 -17.05
C LEU A 544 0.15 29.31 -17.52
N SER A 545 -0.86 29.49 -18.38
CA SER A 545 -1.35 30.81 -18.84
C SER A 545 -1.64 31.75 -17.67
N ALA A 546 -2.37 31.27 -16.66
CA ALA A 546 -2.65 32.06 -15.45
C ALA A 546 -1.40 32.42 -14.64
N LEU A 547 -0.34 31.61 -14.70
CA LEU A 547 0.89 31.84 -13.94
C LEU A 547 1.98 32.53 -14.75
N TYR A 548 1.85 32.57 -16.08
CA TYR A 548 2.93 32.88 -17.00
C TYR A 548 3.21 34.37 -17.06
N HIS A 549 4.46 34.73 -16.82
CA HIS A 549 5.01 36.03 -17.15
C HIS A 549 6.42 35.86 -17.74
N PRO A 550 6.82 36.72 -18.69
CA PRO A 550 8.05 36.53 -19.47
C PRO A 550 9.31 36.62 -18.62
N GLN A 551 9.29 37.37 -17.52
CA GLN A 551 10.40 37.46 -16.58
C GLN A 551 10.50 36.28 -15.62
N ASN A 552 9.47 35.43 -15.49
CA ASN A 552 9.49 34.27 -14.60
C ASN A 552 10.15 33.07 -15.30
N VAL A 553 10.32 31.96 -14.59
CA VAL A 553 10.86 30.72 -15.16
C VAL A 553 10.10 29.48 -14.67
N TYR A 554 9.87 28.52 -15.55
CA TYR A 554 8.99 27.37 -15.30
C TYR A 554 9.72 26.08 -15.66
N ALA A 555 9.69 25.08 -14.78
CA ALA A 555 10.21 23.74 -15.03
C ALA A 555 9.12 22.69 -14.82
N PHE A 556 8.80 21.96 -15.88
CA PHE A 556 7.84 20.86 -15.87
C PHE A 556 8.55 19.52 -15.97
N SER A 557 8.29 18.67 -14.98
CA SER A 557 8.59 17.25 -15.06
C SER A 557 7.37 16.51 -15.60
N VAL A 558 7.53 15.80 -16.71
CA VAL A 558 6.49 15.01 -17.37
C VAL A 558 6.63 13.54 -16.94
N ASP A 559 5.61 12.97 -16.32
CA ASP A 559 5.62 11.55 -15.91
C ASP A 559 5.76 10.63 -17.14
N GLY A 560 6.66 9.66 -17.08
CA GLY A 560 6.83 8.65 -18.13
C GLY A 560 5.61 7.76 -18.39
N LYS A 561 4.57 7.83 -17.54
CA LYS A 561 3.25 7.23 -17.78
C LYS A 561 2.30 8.10 -18.61
N ALA A 562 2.64 9.36 -18.87
CA ALA A 562 1.85 10.23 -19.74
C ALA A 562 1.80 9.66 -21.17
N SER A 563 0.71 9.94 -21.89
CA SER A 563 0.58 9.56 -23.30
C SER A 563 1.63 10.29 -24.14
N ASP A 564 1.99 9.72 -25.29
CA ASP A 564 2.95 10.35 -26.19
C ASP A 564 2.39 11.63 -26.82
N GLU A 565 1.07 11.71 -27.00
CA GLU A 565 0.35 12.95 -27.33
C GLU A 565 0.60 14.04 -26.28
N PHE A 566 0.41 13.73 -24.99
CA PHE A 566 0.65 14.69 -23.91
C PHE A 566 2.11 15.15 -23.88
N LYS A 567 3.07 14.21 -24.02
CA LYS A 567 4.51 14.53 -24.04
C LYS A 567 4.87 15.45 -25.21
N ARG A 568 4.34 15.18 -26.40
CA ARG A 568 4.58 15.98 -27.61
C ARG A 568 4.08 17.42 -27.43
N ARG A 569 2.86 17.60 -26.92
CA ARG A 569 2.30 18.93 -26.66
C ARG A 569 3.01 19.68 -25.55
N MET A 570 3.47 18.98 -24.51
CA MET A 570 4.35 19.58 -23.52
C MET A 570 5.66 20.07 -24.15
N ASN A 571 6.26 19.33 -25.09
CA ASN A 571 7.46 19.80 -25.80
C ASN A 571 7.18 21.06 -26.62
N ILE A 572 6.06 21.11 -27.35
CA ILE A 572 5.62 22.32 -28.08
C ILE A 572 5.52 23.53 -27.14
N LEU A 573 4.99 23.35 -25.91
CA LEU A 573 4.99 24.44 -24.91
C LEU A 573 6.40 24.95 -24.60
N GLY A 574 7.36 24.05 -24.40
CA GLY A 574 8.75 24.41 -24.12
C GLY A 574 9.46 25.05 -25.31
N ASP A 575 9.16 24.59 -26.52
CA ASP A 575 9.75 25.13 -27.76
C ASP A 575 9.24 26.55 -28.05
N CYS A 576 7.97 26.83 -27.72
CA CYS A 576 7.33 28.11 -27.99
C CYS A 576 7.50 29.18 -26.90
N LEU A 577 7.85 28.77 -25.67
CA LEU A 577 7.98 29.68 -24.53
C LEU A 577 9.41 29.58 -23.95
N PRO A 578 10.27 30.60 -24.18
CA PRO A 578 11.72 30.48 -23.95
C PRO A 578 12.12 30.33 -22.46
N ASN A 579 11.21 30.62 -21.54
CA ASN A 579 11.37 30.48 -20.10
C ASN A 579 10.65 29.25 -19.51
N VAL A 580 10.18 28.32 -20.36
CA VAL A 580 9.52 27.08 -19.99
C VAL A 580 10.41 25.89 -20.36
N TYR A 581 10.80 25.11 -19.36
CA TYR A 581 11.67 23.95 -19.51
C TYR A 581 10.91 22.67 -19.26
N ILE A 582 11.05 21.69 -20.16
CA ILE A 582 10.35 20.41 -20.11
C ILE A 582 11.35 19.27 -19.90
N MET A 583 11.10 18.43 -18.89
CA MET A 583 11.92 17.27 -18.59
C MET A 583 11.06 16.02 -18.50
N HIS A 584 11.39 15.00 -19.30
CA HIS A 584 10.73 13.71 -19.22
C HIS A 584 11.32 12.86 -18.08
N GLN A 585 10.45 12.31 -17.24
CA GLN A 585 10.82 11.49 -16.10
C GLN A 585 10.46 10.03 -16.34
N SER A 586 11.15 9.11 -15.67
CA SER A 586 10.68 7.71 -15.62
C SER A 586 9.38 7.59 -14.82
N LYS A 587 8.63 6.50 -15.07
CA LYS A 587 7.27 6.26 -14.55
C LYS A 587 7.15 6.57 -13.06
N VAL A 588 6.33 7.55 -12.69
CA VAL A 588 6.14 7.97 -11.30
C VAL A 588 5.07 7.12 -10.62
N LYS A 589 5.31 6.68 -9.38
CA LYS A 589 4.34 5.97 -8.56
C LYS A 589 3.79 6.88 -7.47
N TRP A 590 2.49 6.79 -7.22
CA TRP A 590 1.86 7.53 -6.14
C TRP A 590 2.47 7.13 -4.78
N GLY A 591 2.86 8.12 -3.98
CA GLY A 591 3.55 7.94 -2.71
C GLY A 591 4.98 7.36 -2.82
N GLY A 592 5.51 7.25 -4.04
CA GLY A 592 6.85 6.75 -4.33
C GLY A 592 7.91 7.86 -4.36
N TYR A 593 9.17 7.45 -4.22
CA TYR A 593 10.34 8.34 -4.30
C TYR A 593 10.48 9.02 -5.67
N GLU A 594 9.91 8.44 -6.72
CA GLU A 594 9.97 9.00 -8.07
C GLU A 594 9.37 10.42 -8.15
N ILE A 595 8.44 10.76 -7.24
CA ILE A 595 7.92 12.14 -7.07
C ILE A 595 9.06 13.05 -6.60
N VAL A 596 9.73 12.72 -5.49
CA VAL A 596 10.86 13.50 -4.96
C VAL A 596 11.93 13.71 -6.03
N ARG A 597 12.31 12.66 -6.76
CA ARG A 597 13.29 12.78 -7.85
C ARG A 597 12.85 13.77 -8.92
N ALA A 598 11.61 13.67 -9.41
CA ALA A 598 11.09 14.57 -10.44
C ALA A 598 11.11 16.03 -9.97
N VAL A 599 10.60 16.27 -8.77
CA VAL A 599 10.57 17.63 -8.19
C VAL A 599 11.96 18.19 -7.94
N PHE A 600 12.89 17.36 -7.45
CA PHE A 600 14.26 17.77 -7.19
C PHE A 600 15.04 18.06 -8.48
N ASN A 601 14.75 17.34 -9.57
CA ASN A 601 15.31 17.60 -10.89
C ASN A 601 14.86 18.98 -11.43
N ASN A 602 13.58 19.33 -11.28
CA ASN A 602 13.11 20.69 -11.60
C ASN A 602 13.91 21.75 -10.82
N LEU A 603 14.10 21.54 -9.52
CA LEU A 603 14.84 22.49 -8.70
C LEU A 603 16.31 22.62 -9.12
N LYS A 604 16.98 21.49 -9.42
CA LYS A 604 18.36 21.47 -9.92
C LYS A 604 18.51 22.29 -11.20
N LEU A 605 17.61 22.06 -12.16
CA LEU A 605 17.60 22.82 -13.41
C LEU A 605 17.45 24.31 -13.12
N LEU A 606 16.39 24.71 -12.41
CA LEU A 606 16.11 26.12 -12.11
C LEU A 606 17.26 26.82 -11.38
N ALA A 607 17.91 26.15 -10.42
CA ALA A 607 19.03 26.72 -9.68
C ALA A 607 20.30 26.88 -10.54
N SER A 608 20.50 26.00 -11.52
CA SER A 608 21.64 26.08 -12.45
C SER A 608 21.51 27.21 -13.48
N LEU A 609 20.29 27.70 -13.74
CA LEU A 609 20.07 28.80 -14.67
C LEU A 609 20.72 30.09 -14.17
N LYS A 610 21.30 30.87 -15.09
CA LYS A 610 21.80 32.24 -14.78
C LYS A 610 20.67 33.21 -14.42
N HIS A 611 19.45 32.88 -14.80
CA HIS A 611 18.23 33.65 -14.56
C HIS A 611 18.07 34.09 -13.10
N ASN A 612 17.78 35.37 -12.83
CA ASN A 612 17.83 35.96 -11.48
C ASN A 612 16.55 35.80 -10.63
N TRP A 613 15.87 34.66 -10.74
CA TRP A 613 14.63 34.39 -10.00
C TRP A 613 14.85 34.47 -8.48
N LYS A 614 13.81 34.86 -7.73
CA LYS A 614 13.90 35.20 -6.30
C LYS A 614 13.32 34.12 -5.40
N TYR A 615 12.15 33.60 -5.78
CA TYR A 615 11.43 32.58 -5.03
C TYR A 615 11.00 31.43 -5.92
N PHE A 616 11.01 30.24 -5.33
CA PHE A 616 10.50 29.01 -5.94
C PHE A 616 9.12 28.68 -5.37
N GLN A 617 8.22 28.17 -6.21
CA GLN A 617 6.92 27.62 -5.80
C GLN A 617 6.69 26.26 -6.48
N TYR A 618 6.40 25.23 -5.68
CA TYR A 618 6.07 23.91 -6.21
C TYR A 618 4.56 23.74 -6.48
N LEU A 619 4.23 23.23 -7.67
CA LEU A 619 2.87 23.08 -8.19
C LEU A 619 2.58 21.63 -8.63
N SER A 620 1.31 21.36 -8.85
CA SER A 620 0.79 20.15 -9.52
C SER A 620 0.00 20.57 -10.74
N GLY A 621 -0.11 19.73 -11.77
CA GLY A 621 -0.92 20.02 -12.98
C GLY A 621 -2.44 20.15 -12.78
N VAL A 622 -2.90 20.25 -11.52
CA VAL A 622 -4.31 20.35 -11.14
C VAL A 622 -4.55 21.45 -10.09
N ASP A 623 -3.55 22.32 -9.94
CA ASP A 623 -3.62 23.53 -9.13
C ASP A 623 -4.15 24.70 -9.98
N ILE A 624 -4.63 25.75 -9.33
CA ILE A 624 -4.95 27.04 -9.96
C ILE A 624 -4.48 28.18 -9.06
N PRO A 625 -3.90 29.27 -9.59
CA PRO A 625 -3.51 30.41 -8.76
C PRO A 625 -4.72 31.13 -8.14
N LEU A 626 -4.58 31.47 -6.86
CA LEU A 626 -5.51 32.31 -6.10
C LEU A 626 -5.00 33.76 -5.94
N LYS A 627 -3.72 33.97 -6.24
CA LYS A 627 -3.04 35.27 -6.25
C LYS A 627 -2.50 35.55 -7.63
N THR A 628 -2.56 36.82 -8.06
CA THR A 628 -1.90 37.28 -9.30
C THR A 628 -0.38 37.25 -9.13
N ASN A 629 0.37 37.37 -10.23
CA ASN A 629 1.82 37.41 -10.15
C ASN A 629 2.34 38.59 -9.30
N LEU A 630 1.80 39.80 -9.49
CA LEU A 630 2.12 40.96 -8.64
C LEU A 630 1.80 40.71 -7.16
N GLU A 631 0.66 40.09 -6.85
CA GLU A 631 0.31 39.75 -5.47
C GLU A 631 1.28 38.73 -4.88
N MET A 632 1.67 37.70 -5.65
CA MET A 632 2.68 36.74 -5.23
C MET A 632 4.04 37.41 -4.99
N VAL A 633 4.47 38.32 -5.88
CA VAL A 633 5.70 39.12 -5.71
C VAL A 633 5.68 39.86 -4.38
N ARG A 634 4.58 40.58 -4.09
CA ARG A 634 4.43 41.33 -2.84
C ARG A 634 4.40 40.41 -1.62
N ILE A 635 3.69 39.28 -1.68
CA ILE A 635 3.70 38.28 -0.61
C ILE A 635 5.11 37.74 -0.37
N PHE A 636 5.85 37.37 -1.41
CA PHE A 636 7.19 36.81 -1.27
C PHE A 636 8.22 37.80 -0.73
N LYS A 637 8.07 39.11 -1.02
CA LYS A 637 8.84 40.17 -0.34
C LYS A 637 8.58 40.15 1.16
N GLN A 638 7.34 39.95 1.59
CA GLN A 638 6.94 39.89 3.01
C GLN A 638 7.36 38.59 3.70
N LEU A 639 7.57 37.49 2.96
CA LEU A 639 8.17 36.27 3.50
C LEU A 639 9.67 36.42 3.84
N ASN A 640 10.31 37.52 3.41
CA ASN A 640 11.67 37.91 3.80
C ASN A 640 12.70 36.76 3.72
N ASN A 641 12.86 36.18 2.53
CA ASN A 641 13.70 35.01 2.26
C ASN A 641 13.45 33.80 3.17
N THR A 642 12.20 33.55 3.60
CA THR A 642 11.86 32.43 4.48
C THR A 642 11.15 31.30 3.72
N PHE A 643 11.43 30.06 4.10
CA PHE A 643 10.66 28.90 3.66
C PHE A 643 9.21 28.98 4.18
N ASN A 644 8.24 28.68 3.32
CA ASN A 644 6.85 28.48 3.74
C ASN A 644 6.25 27.17 3.22
N GLY A 645 5.72 26.37 4.16
CA GLY A 645 5.07 25.09 3.90
C GLY A 645 4.60 24.44 5.20
N GLU A 646 3.79 23.39 5.13
CA GLU A 646 3.32 22.73 6.35
C GLU A 646 4.49 22.17 7.17
N ILE A 647 4.44 22.34 8.50
CA ILE A 647 5.33 21.67 9.46
C ILE A 647 4.44 20.94 10.48
N ALA A 648 4.42 19.62 10.36
CA ALA A 648 3.62 18.76 11.21
C ALA A 648 4.41 17.54 11.69
N GLN A 649 3.85 16.82 12.65
CA GLN A 649 4.44 15.58 13.13
C GLN A 649 4.38 14.51 12.02
N ILE A 650 5.53 13.91 11.73
CA ILE A 650 5.61 12.81 10.76
C ILE A 650 4.95 11.55 11.32
N GLN A 651 4.15 10.87 10.49
CA GLN A 651 3.56 9.60 10.88
C GLN A 651 4.64 8.52 11.00
N ARG A 652 4.72 7.85 12.16
CA ARG A 652 5.68 6.75 12.41
C ARG A 652 5.63 5.63 11.36
N SER A 653 4.48 5.43 10.71
CA SER A 653 4.31 4.42 9.66
C SER A 653 5.01 4.75 8.34
N ARG A 654 5.35 6.03 8.12
CA ARG A 654 6.04 6.48 6.90
C ARG A 654 7.56 6.34 6.98
N ILE A 655 8.09 6.18 8.18
CA ILE A 655 9.53 6.18 8.48
C ILE A 655 10.11 4.77 8.34
N ASN A 656 11.31 4.66 7.79
CA ASN A 656 12.06 3.41 7.82
C ASN A 656 12.63 3.19 9.22
N LYS A 657 12.07 2.23 9.98
CA LYS A 657 12.52 1.94 11.35
C LYS A 657 13.89 1.25 11.44
N LYS A 658 14.43 0.71 10.34
CA LYS A 658 15.70 -0.02 10.36
C LYS A 658 16.92 0.89 10.36
N ASN A 659 16.81 2.03 9.68
CA ASN A 659 17.88 3.01 9.58
C ASN A 659 17.39 4.30 10.26
N PRO A 660 18.17 4.92 11.15
CA PRO A 660 17.80 6.23 11.68
C PRO A 660 17.82 7.27 10.54
N PRO A 661 16.91 8.26 10.54
CA PRO A 661 17.01 9.37 9.60
C PRO A 661 18.28 10.19 9.91
N PRO A 662 18.88 10.86 8.92
CA PRO A 662 20.11 11.64 9.14
C PRO A 662 19.88 12.94 9.91
N VAL A 663 18.62 13.39 10.02
CA VAL A 663 18.14 14.55 10.78
C VAL A 663 16.71 14.28 11.28
N PRO A 664 16.20 15.00 12.30
CA PRO A 664 14.79 14.96 12.67
C PRO A 664 13.86 15.21 11.49
N LEU A 665 12.85 14.34 11.31
CA LEU A 665 11.91 14.44 10.19
C LEU A 665 10.66 15.24 10.57
N PHE A 666 10.18 16.07 9.65
CA PHE A 666 8.90 16.75 9.73
C PHE A 666 7.98 16.30 8.60
N LYS A 667 6.69 16.19 8.88
CA LYS A 667 5.67 16.13 7.82
C LYS A 667 5.58 17.52 7.19
N SER A 668 5.53 17.56 5.87
CA SER A 668 5.27 18.75 5.08
C SER A 668 4.21 18.51 4.02
N SER A 669 3.67 19.61 3.50
CA SER A 669 2.91 19.63 2.27
C SER A 669 3.85 19.36 1.10
N LEU A 670 3.34 18.72 0.05
CA LEU A 670 4.08 18.56 -1.20
C LEU A 670 4.40 19.92 -1.84
N SER A 671 3.46 20.88 -1.76
CA SER A 671 3.67 22.26 -2.16
C SER A 671 4.40 23.06 -1.09
N ALA A 672 5.40 23.80 -1.52
CA ALA A 672 6.25 24.63 -0.68
C ALA A 672 6.78 25.81 -1.49
N THR A 673 7.14 26.87 -0.78
CA THR A 673 7.84 28.03 -1.35
C THR A 673 9.07 28.39 -0.53
N PHE A 674 10.14 28.82 -1.20
CA PHE A 674 11.40 29.19 -0.56
C PHE A 674 12.28 30.05 -1.48
N PRO A 675 13.24 30.83 -0.94
CA PRO A 675 14.09 31.70 -1.74
C PRO A 675 15.12 30.92 -2.57
N ARG A 676 15.60 31.55 -3.65
CA ARG A 676 16.67 31.02 -4.50
C ARG A 676 17.96 30.73 -3.73
N ALA A 677 18.33 31.59 -2.79
CA ALA A 677 19.50 31.35 -1.94
C ALA A 677 19.37 30.03 -1.16
N GLY A 678 18.15 29.72 -0.71
CA GLY A 678 17.82 28.43 -0.12
C GLY A 678 17.98 27.27 -1.10
N ALA A 679 17.44 27.40 -2.31
CA ALA A 679 17.54 26.39 -3.36
C ALA A 679 19.00 26.05 -3.74
N ASN A 680 19.83 27.08 -3.96
CA ASN A 680 21.23 26.91 -4.34
C ASN A 680 22.01 26.15 -3.26
N LYS A 681 21.81 26.51 -1.99
CA LYS A 681 22.49 25.84 -0.86
C LYS A 681 21.97 24.43 -0.64
N LEU A 682 20.67 24.21 -0.83
CA LEU A 682 20.01 22.92 -0.70
C LEU A 682 20.56 21.90 -1.70
N ILE A 683 20.74 22.27 -2.97
CA ILE A 683 21.27 21.38 -4.01
C ILE A 683 22.72 21.00 -3.76
N ALA A 684 23.53 21.92 -3.24
CA ALA A 684 24.93 21.70 -2.92
C ALA A 684 25.17 20.95 -1.59
N SER A 685 24.11 20.69 -0.81
CA SER A 685 24.26 20.14 0.55
C SER A 685 24.39 18.62 0.55
N GLU A 686 25.53 18.12 1.03
CA GLU A 686 25.76 16.70 1.25
C GLU A 686 24.76 16.09 2.24
N LYS A 687 24.35 16.85 3.26
CA LYS A 687 23.37 16.38 4.24
C LYS A 687 21.97 16.23 3.61
N VAL A 688 21.61 17.10 2.67
CA VAL A 688 20.37 16.97 1.88
C VAL A 688 20.44 15.72 0.99
N ARG A 689 21.59 15.44 0.37
CA ARG A 689 21.79 14.21 -0.42
C ARG A 689 21.57 12.96 0.44
N GLN A 690 22.18 12.91 1.64
CA GLN A 690 21.97 11.81 2.59
C GLN A 690 20.50 11.67 3.00
N LEU A 691 19.79 12.78 3.22
CA LEU A 691 18.36 12.77 3.51
C LEU A 691 17.54 12.21 2.34
N ILE A 692 17.82 12.62 1.11
CA ILE A 692 17.12 12.12 -0.07
C ILE A 692 17.35 10.61 -0.25
N GLU A 693 18.57 10.13 -0.04
CA GLU A 693 18.88 8.68 -0.06
C GLU A 693 18.10 7.93 1.04
N TYR A 694 17.99 8.50 2.23
CA TYR A 694 17.16 7.95 3.29
C TYR A 694 15.68 7.89 2.89
N LEU A 695 15.16 8.97 2.31
CA LEU A 695 13.76 9.10 1.91
C LEU A 695 13.35 8.11 0.81
N LYS A 696 14.29 7.60 -0.01
CA LYS A 696 14.02 6.49 -0.96
C LYS A 696 13.40 5.26 -0.30
N LEU A 697 13.68 5.06 0.99
CA LEU A 697 13.25 3.91 1.77
C LEU A 697 11.96 4.17 2.56
N THR A 698 11.32 5.32 2.37
CA THR A 698 10.14 5.79 3.11
C THR A 698 8.88 5.82 2.23
N PHE A 699 7.71 5.98 2.85
CA PHE A 699 6.43 6.11 2.13
C PHE A 699 5.95 7.56 2.11
N CYS A 700 5.48 8.05 0.94
CA CYS A 700 5.18 9.46 0.69
C CYS A 700 6.35 10.38 1.09
N PRO A 701 7.57 10.14 0.56
CA PRO A 701 8.77 10.89 0.94
C PRO A 701 8.66 12.39 0.62
N ASP A 702 7.89 12.74 -0.39
CA ASP A 702 7.61 14.11 -0.81
C ASP A 702 6.92 14.94 0.28
N GLU A 703 6.04 14.32 1.07
CA GLU A 703 5.40 14.93 2.25
C GLU A 703 6.30 14.94 3.51
N SER A 704 7.60 14.76 3.34
CA SER A 704 8.57 14.88 4.43
C SER A 704 9.89 15.52 4.01
N MET A 705 10.03 15.92 2.75
CA MET A 705 11.29 16.45 2.22
C MET A 705 11.48 17.91 2.63
N TRP A 706 10.57 18.79 2.20
CA TRP A 706 10.77 20.24 2.33
C TRP A 706 10.86 20.70 3.77
N GLY A 707 9.87 20.32 4.60
CA GLY A 707 9.84 20.71 6.00
C GLY A 707 11.03 20.17 6.78
N THR A 708 11.54 18.99 6.43
CA THR A 708 12.76 18.42 7.02
C THR A 708 14.01 19.21 6.63
N ILE A 709 14.13 19.62 5.38
CA ILE A 709 15.32 20.36 4.92
C ILE A 709 15.40 21.73 5.62
N PHE A 710 14.31 22.50 5.59
CA PHE A 710 14.30 23.86 6.15
C PHE A 710 14.04 23.92 7.67
N GLY A 711 13.57 22.83 8.27
CA GLY A 711 13.30 22.74 9.71
C GLY A 711 14.52 22.35 10.57
N ASN A 712 15.66 22.03 9.96
CA ASN A 712 16.86 21.56 10.66
C ASN A 712 18.08 22.48 10.44
N PRO A 713 18.01 23.77 10.78
CA PRO A 713 19.03 24.78 10.43
C PRO A 713 20.43 24.50 11.00
N LYS A 714 20.51 23.78 12.14
CA LYS A 714 21.80 23.40 12.75
C LYS A 714 22.54 22.33 11.95
N ALA A 715 21.81 21.33 11.44
CA ALA A 715 22.39 20.23 10.68
C ALA A 715 22.44 20.52 9.18
N ILE A 716 21.53 21.36 8.68
CA ILE A 716 21.39 21.76 7.28
C ILE A 716 21.26 23.29 7.23
N PRO A 717 22.39 24.03 7.27
CA PRO A 717 22.37 25.49 7.28
C PRO A 717 22.02 26.04 5.89
N ILE A 718 20.72 26.24 5.65
CA ILE A 718 20.17 26.75 4.39
C ILE A 718 19.46 28.10 4.65
N PRO A 719 19.68 29.12 3.81
CA PRO A 719 18.94 30.39 3.90
C PRO A 719 17.43 30.20 3.91
N GLY A 720 16.74 30.89 4.82
CA GLY A 720 15.29 30.77 5.01
C GLY A 720 14.82 29.62 5.90
N SER A 721 15.76 28.90 6.54
CA SER A 721 15.46 27.85 7.51
C SER A 721 15.14 28.41 8.89
N PHE A 722 14.40 27.64 9.69
CA PHE A 722 14.06 27.94 11.09
C PHE A 722 14.06 26.65 11.92
N ASP A 723 14.08 26.77 13.25
CA ASP A 723 14.04 25.60 14.14
C ASP A 723 12.64 24.94 14.10
N GLY A 724 12.50 23.90 13.27
CA GLY A 724 11.23 23.20 13.04
C GLY A 724 10.73 22.47 14.27
N THR A 725 11.62 22.00 15.16
CA THR A 725 11.24 21.35 16.41
C THR A 725 10.58 22.35 17.35
N LYS A 726 11.20 23.52 17.55
CA LYS A 726 10.61 24.60 18.35
C LYS A 726 9.29 25.08 17.77
N LEU A 727 9.22 25.27 16.45
CA LEU A 727 8.01 25.68 15.75
C LEU A 727 6.87 24.66 15.99
N LEU A 728 7.15 23.36 15.80
CA LEU A 728 6.17 22.30 15.99
C LEU A 728 5.69 22.23 17.45
N HIS A 729 6.60 22.33 18.42
CA HIS A 729 6.26 22.33 19.84
C HIS A 729 5.38 23.52 20.22
N ALA A 730 5.71 24.72 19.74
CA ALA A 730 4.89 25.92 19.96
C ALA A 730 3.48 25.77 19.37
N ARG A 731 3.39 25.24 18.14
CA ARG A 731 2.11 24.98 17.49
C ARG A 731 1.26 23.98 18.27
N LEU A 732 1.84 22.87 18.71
CA LEU A 732 1.13 21.86 19.50
C LEU A 732 0.68 22.42 20.86
N ALA A 733 1.50 23.25 21.49
CA ALA A 733 1.14 23.94 22.72
C ALA A 733 -0.03 24.91 22.51
N GLU A 734 -0.08 25.65 21.40
CA GLU A 734 -1.21 26.52 21.06
C GLU A 734 -2.51 25.71 20.83
N ILE A 735 -2.43 24.60 20.07
CA ILE A 735 -3.58 23.72 19.82
C ILE A 735 -4.13 23.15 21.14
N ASN A 736 -3.27 22.69 22.04
CA ASN A 736 -3.69 22.13 23.32
C ASN A 736 -4.36 23.16 24.26
N LYS A 737 -4.06 24.46 24.10
CA LYS A 737 -4.68 25.54 24.88
C LYS A 737 -6.08 25.94 24.37
N LYS A 738 -6.35 25.71 23.09
CA LYS A 738 -7.57 26.17 22.40
C LYS A 738 -8.54 25.00 22.22
N SER A 739 -9.33 24.69 23.26
CA SER A 739 -10.30 23.58 23.27
C SER A 739 -11.47 23.71 22.28
N ASN A 740 -11.67 24.89 21.67
CA ASN A 740 -12.81 25.18 20.78
C ASN A 740 -12.43 25.92 19.48
N VAL A 741 -11.15 25.99 19.11
CA VAL A 741 -10.80 26.69 17.86
C VAL A 741 -11.08 25.78 16.67
N SER A 742 -12.06 26.19 15.87
CA SER A 742 -12.29 25.64 14.54
C SER A 742 -10.94 25.68 13.80
N PRO A 743 -10.47 24.56 13.20
CA PRO A 743 -9.25 24.55 12.38
C PRO A 743 -9.41 25.36 11.08
N TYR A 744 -10.49 26.15 10.97
CA TYR A 744 -10.84 26.94 9.82
C TYR A 744 -10.77 28.43 10.13
N PRO A 745 -10.33 29.24 9.14
CA PRO A 745 -10.56 30.68 9.18
C PRO A 745 -12.02 30.99 9.56
N PRO A 746 -12.27 32.01 10.39
CA PRO A 746 -13.60 32.60 10.47
C PRO A 746 -14.05 33.04 9.06
N THR A 747 -15.37 33.09 8.84
CA THR A 747 -15.95 33.80 7.70
C THR A 747 -15.38 35.21 7.72
N LEU A 748 -14.60 35.54 6.69
CA LEU A 748 -13.96 36.85 6.58
C LEU A 748 -15.02 37.94 6.74
N GLN A 749 -14.80 38.82 7.71
CA GLN A 749 -15.56 40.06 7.83
C GLN A 749 -15.46 40.81 6.49
N PRO A 750 -16.46 41.62 6.10
CA PRO A 750 -16.52 42.29 4.79
C PRO A 750 -15.32 43.18 4.38
N GLY A 751 -14.26 43.30 5.20
CA GLY A 751 -13.03 44.04 4.89
C GLY A 751 -11.70 43.26 5.00
N GLU A 752 -11.66 41.99 5.41
CA GLU A 752 -10.39 41.28 5.73
C GLU A 752 -9.95 40.25 4.66
N VAL A 753 -10.26 40.50 3.39
CA VAL A 753 -9.94 39.57 2.30
C VAL A 753 -8.42 39.31 2.20
N PHE A 754 -8.02 38.05 1.99
CA PHE A 754 -6.63 37.61 1.86
C PHE A 754 -5.75 37.64 3.11
N GLN A 755 -6.34 37.80 4.30
CA GLN A 755 -5.63 37.65 5.57
C GLN A 755 -5.29 36.17 5.87
N PRO A 756 -4.01 35.81 6.10
CA PRO A 756 -3.63 34.43 6.41
C PRO A 756 -4.19 33.99 7.76
N THR A 757 -4.98 32.92 7.78
CA THR A 757 -5.55 32.38 9.03
C THR A 757 -4.81 31.16 9.54
N GLN A 758 -3.79 30.72 8.81
CA GLN A 758 -2.91 29.63 9.14
C GLN A 758 -1.46 29.99 8.80
N TYR A 759 -0.51 29.39 9.53
CA TYR A 759 0.91 29.71 9.43
C TYR A 759 1.59 29.33 8.09
N TYR A 760 0.93 28.57 7.23
CA TYR A 760 1.45 28.18 5.91
C TYR A 760 0.42 28.51 4.81
N ILE A 761 0.92 29.03 3.68
CA ILE A 761 0.13 29.60 2.58
C ILE A 761 0.44 28.99 1.20
N SER A 762 1.38 28.05 1.14
CA SER A 762 1.87 27.50 -0.14
C SER A 762 0.78 26.88 -1.02
N ARG A 763 -0.28 26.32 -0.42
CA ARG A 763 -1.41 25.72 -1.12
C ARG A 763 -2.63 25.56 -0.21
N PHE A 764 -3.80 26.00 -0.69
CA PHE A 764 -5.09 25.70 -0.06
C PHE A 764 -5.58 24.32 -0.51
N GLN A 765 -5.85 23.43 0.44
CA GLN A 765 -6.41 22.11 0.15
C GLN A 765 -7.46 21.73 1.19
N LEU A 766 -8.67 21.43 0.73
CA LEU A 766 -9.76 21.02 1.61
C LEU A 766 -9.82 19.49 1.74
N TRP A 767 -9.34 18.98 2.86
CA TRP A 767 -9.46 17.57 3.22
C TRP A 767 -10.83 17.26 3.84
N MET A 768 -11.41 16.09 3.53
CA MET A 768 -12.74 15.67 3.98
C MET A 768 -12.71 14.84 5.28
N TYR A 769 -11.75 15.10 6.17
CA TYR A 769 -11.61 14.43 7.48
C TYR A 769 -12.11 15.33 8.61
N GLY A 770 -12.98 14.83 9.52
CA GLY A 770 -13.60 15.63 10.60
C GLY A 770 -14.85 16.39 10.12
N GLY A 771 -15.91 16.44 10.94
CA GLY A 771 -17.28 16.86 10.56
C GLY A 771 -17.47 18.30 10.04
N ASN A 772 -18.68 18.57 9.52
CA ASN A 772 -19.21 19.81 8.92
C ASN A 772 -18.37 20.47 7.80
N ARG A 773 -17.82 19.67 6.88
CA ARG A 773 -17.09 20.17 5.69
C ARG A 773 -17.92 19.96 4.43
N VAL A 774 -18.21 21.03 3.69
CA VAL A 774 -18.95 20.96 2.43
C VAL A 774 -17.99 21.05 1.25
N CYS A 775 -18.01 20.05 0.39
CA CYS A 775 -17.35 20.06 -0.91
C CYS A 775 -18.44 20.12 -1.98
N TYR A 776 -18.53 21.23 -2.70
CA TYR A 776 -19.58 21.44 -3.72
C TYR A 776 -19.30 20.67 -5.02
N GLY A 777 -18.05 20.27 -5.24
CA GLY A 777 -17.65 19.38 -6.33
C GLY A 777 -17.68 17.92 -5.90
N LYS A 778 -16.50 17.26 -5.88
CA LYS A 778 -16.40 15.82 -5.58
C LYS A 778 -15.20 15.51 -4.69
N SER A 779 -15.39 14.64 -3.70
CA SER A 779 -14.28 14.10 -2.91
C SER A 779 -13.52 13.03 -3.69
N VAL A 780 -12.22 13.25 -3.94
CA VAL A 780 -11.33 12.29 -4.62
C VAL A 780 -10.07 12.09 -3.78
N SER A 781 -9.87 10.85 -3.32
CA SER A 781 -8.78 10.48 -2.39
C SER A 781 -8.84 11.30 -1.09
N SER A 782 -10.06 11.49 -0.56
CA SER A 782 -10.34 12.28 0.66
C SER A 782 -10.01 13.76 0.60
N SER A 783 -9.65 14.30 -0.58
CA SER A 783 -9.50 15.74 -0.83
C SER A 783 -10.64 16.22 -1.73
N CYS A 784 -11.18 17.41 -1.45
CA CYS A 784 -12.17 18.04 -2.30
C CYS A 784 -11.55 18.41 -3.67
N VAL A 785 -12.23 18.03 -4.74
CA VAL A 785 -12.13 18.69 -6.05
C VAL A 785 -13.17 19.79 -6.01
N PHE A 786 -12.72 21.05 -6.03
CA PHE A 786 -13.59 22.20 -5.84
C PHE A 786 -14.63 22.28 -6.95
N GLY A 787 -15.87 22.58 -6.57
CA GLY A 787 -16.99 22.82 -7.49
C GLY A 787 -17.38 24.30 -7.53
N VAL A 788 -18.38 24.64 -8.34
CA VAL A 788 -18.77 26.04 -8.60
C VAL A 788 -19.24 26.73 -7.32
N GLY A 789 -19.92 26.00 -6.43
CA GLY A 789 -20.33 26.54 -5.11
C GLY A 789 -19.17 26.87 -4.18
N ASN A 790 -17.92 26.47 -4.49
CA ASN A 790 -16.74 26.88 -3.75
C ASN A 790 -16.17 28.24 -4.21
N LEU A 791 -16.62 28.81 -5.33
CA LEU A 791 -16.06 30.05 -5.89
C LEU A 791 -16.04 31.24 -4.90
N PRO A 792 -17.11 31.54 -4.13
CA PRO A 792 -17.08 32.64 -3.16
C PRO A 792 -16.01 32.45 -2.08
N GLN A 793 -15.76 31.21 -1.67
CA GLN A 793 -14.72 30.89 -0.70
C GLN A 793 -13.32 31.01 -1.32
N LEU A 794 -13.13 30.53 -2.54
CA LEU A 794 -11.82 30.46 -3.20
C LEU A 794 -11.22 31.85 -3.43
N ILE A 795 -12.03 32.84 -3.79
CA ILE A 795 -11.56 34.21 -4.07
C ILE A 795 -11.18 35.01 -2.83
N THR A 796 -11.44 34.48 -1.62
CA THR A 796 -11.10 35.18 -0.37
C THR A 796 -9.95 34.53 0.40
N ARG A 797 -9.52 33.34 -0.04
CA ARG A 797 -8.40 32.58 0.52
C ARG A 797 -7.08 33.32 0.44
N ALA A 798 -6.29 33.32 1.51
CA ALA A 798 -4.95 33.92 1.57
C ALA A 798 -3.86 33.09 0.86
N GLU A 799 -4.10 31.80 0.60
CA GLU A 799 -3.11 30.94 -0.03
C GLU A 799 -2.76 31.37 -1.46
N LEU A 800 -1.61 30.88 -1.94
CA LEU A 800 -1.08 31.19 -3.27
C LEU A 800 -1.85 30.47 -4.37
N VAL A 801 -2.17 29.18 -4.16
CA VAL A 801 -2.86 28.32 -5.12
C VAL A 801 -3.90 27.44 -4.43
N ALA A 802 -4.92 27.00 -5.16
CA ALA A 802 -5.91 26.03 -4.69
C ALA A 802 -5.64 24.64 -5.28
N HIS A 803 -5.72 23.62 -4.42
CA HIS A 803 -5.69 22.21 -4.78
C HIS A 803 -6.99 21.53 -4.33
N LYS A 804 -7.82 21.00 -5.21
CA LYS A 804 -7.57 20.72 -6.64
C LYS A 804 -8.80 20.99 -7.47
N MET A 805 -8.60 21.15 -8.78
CA MET A 805 -9.64 21.23 -9.78
C MET A 805 -9.35 20.24 -10.89
N TYR A 806 -10.39 19.70 -11.49
CA TYR A 806 -10.33 18.78 -12.62
C TYR A 806 -11.32 19.27 -13.66
N LEU A 807 -10.91 19.41 -14.93
CA LEU A 807 -11.84 19.81 -15.99
C LEU A 807 -12.98 18.77 -16.18
N GLU A 808 -12.81 17.56 -15.66
CA GLU A 808 -13.85 16.52 -15.63
C GLU A 808 -14.92 16.74 -14.54
N ILE A 809 -14.71 17.66 -13.59
CA ILE A 809 -15.57 17.85 -12.41
C ILE A 809 -15.90 19.33 -12.27
N GLN A 810 -17.09 19.73 -12.73
CA GLN A 810 -17.58 21.11 -12.71
C GLN A 810 -16.53 22.12 -13.23
N PRO A 811 -16.11 21.99 -14.51
CA PRO A 811 -15.04 22.79 -15.11
C PRO A 811 -15.26 24.30 -15.03
N ALA A 812 -16.50 24.76 -14.95
CA ALA A 812 -16.83 26.17 -14.73
C ALA A 812 -16.08 26.77 -13.53
N THR A 813 -15.80 25.97 -12.49
CA THR A 813 -15.01 26.39 -11.33
C THR A 813 -13.61 26.84 -11.75
N PHE A 814 -12.94 26.07 -12.61
CA PHE A 814 -11.59 26.37 -13.09
C PHE A 814 -11.59 27.61 -13.98
N PHE A 815 -12.51 27.67 -14.95
CA PHE A 815 -12.55 28.78 -15.91
C PHE A 815 -13.03 30.10 -15.30
N CYS A 816 -13.97 30.08 -14.35
CA CYS A 816 -14.33 31.30 -13.61
C CYS A 816 -13.17 31.82 -12.76
N MET A 817 -12.41 30.93 -12.11
CA MET A 817 -11.19 31.33 -11.39
C MET A 817 -10.09 31.84 -12.33
N LEU A 818 -9.90 31.22 -13.50
CA LEU A 818 -8.97 31.70 -14.53
C LEU A 818 -9.32 33.12 -14.98
N ARG A 819 -10.59 33.35 -15.34
CA ARG A 819 -11.07 34.68 -15.75
C ARG A 819 -10.90 35.70 -14.62
N ARG A 820 -11.29 35.35 -13.39
CA ARG A 820 -11.15 36.24 -12.22
C ARG A 820 -9.69 36.54 -11.91
N HIS A 821 -8.79 35.58 -12.09
CA HIS A 821 -7.35 35.80 -11.94
C HIS A 821 -6.87 36.85 -12.95
N TRP A 822 -7.20 36.68 -14.23
CA TRP A 822 -6.85 37.64 -15.28
C TRP A 822 -7.43 39.03 -15.04
N ALA A 823 -8.68 39.12 -14.59
CA ALA A 823 -9.31 40.39 -14.25
C ALA A 823 -8.52 41.15 -13.17
N ARG A 824 -8.12 40.45 -12.10
CA ARG A 824 -7.29 41.03 -11.03
C ARG A 824 -5.87 41.37 -11.49
N ALA A 825 -5.33 40.62 -12.44
CA ALA A 825 -3.97 40.84 -12.96
C ALA A 825 -3.86 42.07 -13.87
N VAL A 826 -4.97 42.63 -14.35
CA VAL A 826 -4.99 43.82 -15.21
C VAL A 826 -5.70 45.02 -14.56
N ASP A 827 -6.34 44.83 -13.41
CA ASP A 827 -7.02 45.88 -12.65
C ASP A 827 -6.02 46.64 -11.75
N VAL A 828 -5.66 47.85 -12.18
CA VAL A 828 -4.69 48.71 -11.50
C VAL A 828 -5.20 49.16 -10.12
N GLU A 829 -6.49 49.42 -9.97
CA GLU A 829 -7.08 49.87 -8.71
C GLU A 829 -7.03 48.73 -7.68
N GLN A 830 -7.47 47.54 -8.06
CA GLN A 830 -7.42 46.37 -7.20
C GLN A 830 -5.99 45.99 -6.82
N GLN A 831 -5.05 46.11 -7.75
CA GLN A 831 -3.63 45.91 -7.45
C GLN A 831 -3.10 46.92 -6.44
N SER A 832 -3.49 48.19 -6.55
CA SER A 832 -3.03 49.23 -5.63
C SER A 832 -3.53 49.03 -4.19
N THR A 833 -4.70 48.41 -4.03
CA THR A 833 -5.33 48.17 -2.72
C THR A 833 -4.89 46.87 -2.05
N PHE A 834 -4.25 45.94 -2.76
CA PHE A 834 -3.76 44.70 -2.17
C PHE A 834 -2.61 44.93 -1.18
N ARG A 835 -2.83 44.52 0.07
CA ARG A 835 -1.89 44.65 1.19
C ARG A 835 -1.35 43.28 1.61
N ALA A 836 -0.03 43.13 1.52
CA ALA A 836 0.66 41.87 1.86
C ALA A 836 1.30 41.87 3.27
N ASP A 837 1.18 42.95 4.04
CA ASP A 837 1.89 43.12 5.32
C ASP A 837 1.59 42.01 6.34
N ALA A 838 0.36 41.47 6.36
CA ALA A 838 0.01 40.36 7.23
C ALA A 838 0.82 39.08 6.99
N TYR A 839 1.34 38.86 5.76
CA TYR A 839 2.17 37.69 5.46
C TYR A 839 3.53 37.74 6.16
N SER A 840 4.01 38.93 6.57
CA SER A 840 5.22 39.08 7.38
C SER A 840 5.06 38.55 8.82
N LYS A 841 3.82 38.38 9.28
CA LYS A 841 3.48 37.87 10.61
C LYS A 841 3.28 36.36 10.65
N LEU A 842 3.47 35.64 9.54
CA LEU A 842 3.39 34.18 9.56
C LEU A 842 4.42 33.61 10.53
N ALA A 843 4.02 32.64 11.37
CA ALA A 843 4.88 32.07 12.41
C ALA A 843 6.25 31.60 11.91
N GLN A 844 6.34 31.13 10.67
CA GLN A 844 7.59 30.70 10.06
C GLN A 844 8.53 31.87 9.75
N VAL A 845 7.99 32.99 9.29
CA VAL A 845 8.73 34.24 9.03
C VAL A 845 9.25 34.81 10.36
N GLU A 846 8.37 34.88 11.36
CA GLU A 846 8.76 35.35 12.71
C GLU A 846 9.79 34.41 13.37
N ALA A 847 9.64 33.10 13.23
CA ALA A 847 10.60 32.13 13.75
C ALA A 847 11.97 32.26 13.06
N ALA A 848 12.01 32.48 11.74
CA ALA A 848 13.24 32.75 11.01
C ALA A 848 13.88 34.08 11.41
N ALA A 849 13.08 35.09 11.78
CA ALA A 849 13.53 36.36 12.34
C ALA A 849 13.97 36.27 13.83
N GLY A 850 13.93 35.09 14.44
CA GLY A 850 14.38 34.88 15.82
C GLY A 850 13.35 35.20 16.90
N VAL A 851 12.07 35.38 16.54
CA VAL A 851 10.99 35.57 17.52
C VAL A 851 10.89 34.33 18.42
N PRO A 852 10.84 34.48 19.76
CA PRO A 852 10.72 33.36 20.69
C PRO A 852 9.46 32.51 20.44
N ALA A 853 9.61 31.19 20.57
CA ALA A 853 8.57 30.20 20.25
C ALA A 853 7.23 30.41 20.99
N ASN A 854 7.26 30.98 22.20
CA ASN A 854 6.06 31.29 22.99
C ASN A 854 5.28 32.54 22.52
N LYS A 855 5.86 33.34 21.61
CA LYS A 855 5.22 34.53 21.03
C LYS A 855 4.66 34.29 19.63
N LEU A 856 4.99 33.15 19.01
CA LEU A 856 4.54 32.80 17.66
C LEU A 856 3.02 32.55 17.65
N ARG A 857 2.35 32.99 16.58
CA ARG A 857 0.92 32.76 16.35
C ARG A 857 0.68 31.87 15.14
N PHE A 858 0.02 30.74 15.34
CA PHE A 858 -0.23 29.76 14.28
C PHE A 858 -1.63 29.85 13.68
N TYR A 859 -2.57 30.40 14.45
CA TYR A 859 -3.97 30.54 14.08
C TYR A 859 -4.48 31.92 14.47
N TYR A 860 -4.99 32.65 13.49
CA TYR A 860 -5.61 33.94 13.70
C TYR A 860 -7.12 33.73 13.86
N SER A 861 -7.60 33.87 15.10
CA SER A 861 -9.03 34.03 15.40
C SER A 861 -9.30 35.53 15.49
N ASP A 862 -10.45 35.99 14.99
CA ASP A 862 -10.89 37.38 14.95
C ASP A 862 -10.45 38.20 16.18
N HIS A 863 -10.06 39.45 15.91
CA HIS A 863 -9.67 40.54 16.83
C HIS A 863 -8.19 40.71 17.21
N SER A 864 -7.22 40.34 16.37
CA SER A 864 -5.83 40.71 16.64
C SER A 864 -4.98 41.09 15.42
N PHE A 865 -5.64 41.64 14.39
CA PHE A 865 -5.00 42.45 13.36
C PHE A 865 -5.46 43.91 13.47
#